data_AF-A0AAE0T742-F1
#
_entry.id   AF-A0AAE0T742-F1
#
_cell.length_a   1.000
_cell.length_b   1.000
_cell.length_c   1.000
_cell.angle_alpha   90.00
_cell.angle_beta   90.00
_cell.angle_gamma   90.00
#
_symmetry.space_group_name_H-M   'P 1'
#
loop_
_entity.id
_entity.type
_entity.pdbx_description
1 polymer ?
#
loop_
_entity_poly.entity_id
_entity_poly.type
_entity_poly.pdbx_seq_one_letter_code
_entity_poly.pdbx_strand_id
1 'polypeptide(L)'
;MSKKHDSIPNEVSSRMKKSFSPYNTPENKKLILVGNPNVGKSTIFNYLTKLYVDVSNYPGTTLDITSGRYQDFTIVDTPGVYGISSFNDEEKITRDIVLNGGIIVNVIDATTLERDLFLTLQLIDMDLPMVVALNMIDKLDAIGETIDAQKLEKLLGVPVIPISATSPRTMKQLETALSYACSGCKYLKLCTEIQTMCEAHSISYAECLLLLEGDDITQKKNALILTPQRRNEIYVERRNRVNDIIAQVVKKNGKTKLTSVISNKIGSWSIHPMTGIPILIFSLWLVYEVIGVFVAQRVVGHTEAEFGNKLWEPAVKHVFAKFTPVSITANVLDENDELLENKQFDFPDGTSANPERLSELNRYIEGKNVLQDFAFSQDTFLGKFSVVFAGEFGILTMTVTYLLFLLLPLVVGFYLMLAILEDCGYLPRLATLTDRMLNSIGLNGKAIIPIILGFGCVTMATITTRLLNTSREKTIAASVLNFAIPCSAQLAVITALLAQAGGGYLLAFFLIILTVLAVIGTVVNSILPGKSSSLLLDLPAMRLPRMSNVLKKTRIKTVSFMKEATPWFMFGAAIISVFEVTGILQLWIKAFEPITTLWLDLPKEAAQAFVMGIVRRDFGAAGLLDLPMTPNQILVSLVVITLFVPCVASIMALVKERGWKEATLIWLGSWIFAFIVGARSATNERNRLIASSIGVALPSDENQYGYLSEHHPYGQTEKQAGEYAEDLAATMLASTLGLEFDPDTAWDEREQIYKMSGKIVRTFNITQSAEELENKLWQVHEFVCGIDEVGRGCLAGPVVAAAVCFPKFFTIPPDLIEINDSKKLTQEKRTRLEIQIKRFAIAYSIAEISASVIDKINILEATFQAMNKTVLMMSVKPDYLLIDGNRFNSSVNVPFKTIIKGDQKVFSIAAASIIAKVYRDNLMESYATKFSNYGFETNVGYGTLKHREAIKKWGVTELHRKSFIHF
;
A
#
# COMPACT_ATOMS: atom_id res chain seq x y z
N MET A 1 -5.58 1.90 -66.00
CA MET A 1 -5.59 2.99 -67.00
C MET A 1 -4.42 3.91 -66.75
N SER A 2 -3.54 4.03 -67.73
CA SER A 2 -2.30 4.82 -67.74
C SER A 2 -2.57 6.31 -67.55
N LYS A 3 -1.86 6.97 -66.61
CA LYS A 3 -1.66 8.42 -66.64
C LYS A 3 -0.19 8.74 -66.37
N LYS A 4 0.40 9.40 -67.38
CA LYS A 4 1.71 10.04 -67.46
C LYS A 4 2.02 10.84 -66.19
N HIS A 5 3.23 10.72 -65.69
CA HIS A 5 3.85 11.79 -64.90
C HIS A 5 5.07 12.31 -65.64
N ASP A 6 5.01 13.61 -65.88
CA ASP A 6 5.85 14.39 -66.76
C ASP A 6 7.31 14.48 -66.33
N SER A 7 8.11 14.79 -67.34
CA SER A 7 9.51 15.18 -67.34
C SER A 7 9.91 16.17 -66.23
N ILE A 8 11.11 15.93 -65.72
CA ILE A 8 11.87 16.76 -64.79
C ILE A 8 12.04 18.19 -65.35
N PRO A 9 11.66 19.26 -64.63
CA PRO A 9 12.12 20.59 -64.94
C PRO A 9 13.57 20.78 -64.45
N ASN A 10 14.48 21.14 -65.36
CA ASN A 10 15.88 21.49 -65.10
C ASN A 10 16.09 22.70 -64.17
N GLU A 11 15.03 23.26 -63.57
CA GLU A 11 15.10 24.42 -62.66
C GLU A 11 15.39 24.04 -61.19
N VAL A 12 15.21 22.79 -60.78
CA VAL A 12 15.45 22.36 -59.39
C VAL A 12 16.95 22.27 -59.07
N SER A 13 17.78 21.89 -60.06
CA SER A 13 19.24 21.79 -59.87
C SER A 13 19.96 23.14 -59.82
N SER A 14 19.37 24.19 -60.42
CA SER A 14 19.98 25.53 -60.46
C SER A 14 19.61 26.40 -59.25
N ARG A 15 18.44 26.17 -58.63
CA ARG A 15 18.01 26.90 -57.42
C ARG A 15 18.65 26.40 -56.11
N MET A 16 19.04 25.13 -56.01
CA MET A 16 19.69 24.56 -54.82
C MET A 16 21.12 25.10 -54.56
N LYS A 17 21.76 25.76 -55.54
CA LYS A 17 23.12 26.30 -55.40
C LYS A 17 23.22 27.66 -54.70
N LYS A 18 22.10 28.33 -54.34
CA LYS A 18 22.13 29.77 -53.97
C LYS A 18 21.82 30.12 -52.51
N SER A 19 21.57 29.18 -51.57
CA SER A 19 21.10 29.55 -50.22
C SER A 19 21.89 29.00 -49.02
N PHE A 20 22.95 28.22 -49.20
CA PHE A 20 23.70 27.65 -48.07
C PHE A 20 25.20 27.78 -48.29
N SER A 21 25.91 28.34 -47.30
CA SER A 21 27.37 28.36 -47.26
C SER A 21 27.88 26.95 -46.95
N PRO A 22 28.77 26.36 -47.78
CA PRO A 22 29.32 25.04 -47.49
C PRO A 22 30.19 25.07 -46.23
N TYR A 23 30.07 24.01 -45.41
CA TYR A 23 30.90 23.79 -44.23
C TYR A 23 32.30 23.32 -44.64
N ASN A 24 33.36 23.92 -44.09
CA ASN A 24 34.74 23.46 -44.30
C ASN A 24 34.96 22.15 -43.52
N THR A 25 35.22 21.05 -44.23
CA THR A 25 35.32 19.70 -43.67
C THR A 25 36.58 19.52 -42.80
N PRO A 26 36.48 18.96 -41.58
CA PRO A 26 37.64 18.59 -40.76
C PRO A 26 38.42 17.41 -41.36
N GLU A 27 39.70 17.26 -41.00
CA GLU A 27 40.64 16.22 -41.46
C GLU A 27 40.20 14.77 -41.17
N ASN A 28 39.19 14.54 -40.32
CA ASN A 28 38.60 13.22 -40.03
C ASN A 28 37.13 13.17 -40.49
N LYS A 29 36.88 12.61 -41.68
CA LYS A 29 35.54 12.46 -42.27
C LYS A 29 34.73 11.37 -41.54
N LYS A 30 33.99 11.73 -40.49
CA LYS A 30 33.01 10.85 -39.82
C LYS A 30 31.58 11.20 -40.21
N LEU A 31 30.75 10.19 -40.45
CA LEU A 31 29.31 10.28 -40.68
C LEU A 31 28.59 9.55 -39.54
N ILE A 32 27.75 10.24 -38.77
CA ILE A 32 27.14 9.65 -37.58
C ILE A 32 25.64 9.57 -37.79
N LEU A 33 25.08 8.36 -37.76
CA LEU A 33 23.63 8.17 -37.82
C LEU A 33 23.05 8.34 -36.41
N VAL A 34 22.17 9.33 -36.23
CA VAL A 34 21.51 9.63 -34.95
C VAL A 34 19.99 9.64 -35.15
N GLY A 35 19.23 9.24 -34.15
CA GLY A 35 17.77 9.20 -34.24
C GLY A 35 17.14 8.25 -33.23
N ASN A 36 15.83 8.37 -33.06
CA ASN A 36 15.08 7.56 -32.10
C ASN A 36 15.13 6.05 -32.43
N PRO A 37 14.84 5.16 -31.48
CA PRO A 37 14.67 3.73 -31.75
C PRO A 37 13.62 3.47 -32.85
N ASN A 38 13.91 2.51 -33.73
CA ASN A 38 13.01 2.03 -34.80
C ASN A 38 12.67 3.04 -35.91
N VAL A 39 13.39 4.16 -36.06
CA VAL A 39 13.19 5.13 -37.15
C VAL A 39 13.79 4.70 -38.50
N GLY A 40 14.48 3.55 -38.56
CA GLY A 40 15.11 3.01 -39.77
C GLY A 40 16.59 3.36 -39.95
N LYS A 41 17.30 3.80 -38.89
CA LYS A 41 18.76 4.03 -38.90
C LYS A 41 19.53 2.84 -39.48
N SER A 42 19.34 1.63 -38.94
CA SER A 42 20.08 0.46 -39.39
C SER A 42 19.77 0.06 -40.84
N THR A 43 18.58 0.40 -41.36
CA THR A 43 18.26 0.22 -42.79
C THR A 43 19.07 1.17 -43.66
N ILE A 44 19.21 2.43 -43.25
CA ILE A 44 20.04 3.43 -43.92
C ILE A 44 21.53 3.06 -43.82
N PHE A 45 21.96 2.61 -42.65
CA PHE A 45 23.33 2.14 -42.41
C PHE A 45 23.70 1.02 -43.38
N ASN A 46 22.88 -0.04 -43.44
CA ASN A 46 23.11 -1.19 -44.32
C ASN A 46 23.14 -0.80 -45.81
N TYR A 47 22.30 0.18 -46.20
CA TYR A 47 22.31 0.69 -47.57
C TYR A 47 23.63 1.38 -47.91
N LEU A 48 24.16 2.21 -47.00
CA LEU A 48 25.38 2.97 -47.22
C LEU A 48 26.64 2.08 -47.15
N THR A 49 26.72 1.11 -46.24
CA THR A 49 27.93 0.30 -46.00
C THR A 49 28.07 -0.93 -46.91
N LYS A 50 27.01 -1.33 -47.62
CA LYS A 50 27.01 -2.48 -48.54
C LYS A 50 27.62 -3.77 -47.96
N LEU A 51 27.33 -4.07 -46.69
CA LEU A 51 27.66 -5.31 -45.93
C LEU A 51 29.05 -5.40 -45.26
N TYR A 52 29.97 -4.44 -45.42
CA TYR A 52 31.21 -4.43 -44.63
C TYR A 52 31.07 -3.57 -43.38
N VAL A 53 30.97 -4.22 -42.22
CA VAL A 53 30.70 -3.59 -40.94
C VAL A 53 31.61 -4.18 -39.86
N ASP A 54 32.35 -3.33 -39.15
CA ASP A 54 33.10 -3.68 -37.96
C ASP A 54 32.22 -3.44 -36.72
N VAL A 55 32.05 -4.48 -35.91
CA VAL A 55 31.37 -4.42 -34.62
C VAL A 55 32.42 -4.35 -33.52
N SER A 56 32.34 -3.33 -32.67
CA SER A 56 33.25 -3.18 -31.54
C SER A 56 32.47 -2.81 -30.28
N ASN A 57 32.89 -3.33 -29.14
CA ASN A 57 32.35 -2.91 -27.84
C ASN A 57 32.85 -1.52 -27.48
N TYR A 58 31.97 -0.64 -27.03
CA TYR A 58 32.40 0.67 -26.53
C TYR A 58 33.09 0.53 -25.16
N PRO A 59 34.27 1.15 -24.94
CA PRO A 59 35.05 0.97 -23.71
C PRO A 59 34.23 1.19 -22.43
N GLY A 60 34.22 0.19 -21.55
CA GLY A 60 33.51 0.26 -20.27
C GLY A 60 32.00 0.00 -20.33
N THR A 61 31.47 -0.51 -21.46
CA THR A 61 30.05 -0.85 -21.61
C THR A 61 29.86 -2.20 -22.32
N THR A 62 28.68 -2.79 -22.23
CA THR A 62 28.28 -4.01 -22.97
C THR A 62 27.57 -3.70 -24.29
N LEU A 63 27.64 -2.45 -24.76
CA LEU A 63 26.93 -2.01 -25.95
C LEU A 63 27.87 -2.05 -27.15
N ASP A 64 27.44 -2.80 -28.16
CA ASP A 64 28.11 -2.91 -29.45
C ASP A 64 27.83 -1.66 -30.30
N ILE A 65 28.88 -1.06 -30.84
CA ILE A 65 28.78 -0.02 -31.86
C ILE A 65 29.19 -0.62 -33.20
N THR A 66 28.30 -0.43 -34.18
CA THR A 66 28.54 -0.78 -35.57
C THR A 66 29.14 0.40 -36.32
N SER A 67 30.28 0.16 -36.96
CA SER A 67 30.95 1.13 -37.81
C SER A 67 31.25 0.53 -39.18
N GLY A 68 31.31 1.36 -40.22
CA GLY A 68 31.60 0.91 -41.58
C GLY A 68 32.27 2.02 -42.39
N ARG A 69 32.60 1.72 -43.64
CA ARG A 69 33.12 2.72 -44.59
C ARG A 69 32.08 3.05 -45.65
N TYR A 70 31.93 4.34 -45.92
CA TYR A 70 31.13 4.85 -47.03
C TYR A 70 31.90 5.97 -47.72
N GLN A 71 32.36 5.72 -48.96
CA GLN A 71 33.27 6.62 -49.68
C GLN A 71 34.49 6.96 -48.80
N ASP A 72 34.79 8.25 -48.62
CA ASP A 72 35.86 8.74 -47.75
C ASP A 72 35.43 8.89 -46.27
N PHE A 73 34.19 8.54 -45.93
CA PHE A 73 33.64 8.67 -44.58
C PHE A 73 33.70 7.36 -43.80
N THR A 74 34.06 7.46 -42.52
CA THR A 74 33.74 6.42 -41.54
C THR A 74 32.33 6.63 -41.03
N ILE A 75 31.41 5.71 -41.32
CA ILE A 75 30.04 5.78 -40.85
C ILE A 75 29.88 5.03 -39.53
N VAL A 76 29.22 5.63 -38.56
CA VAL A 76 28.95 5.06 -37.24
C VAL A 76 27.45 5.02 -37.01
N ASP A 77 26.90 3.84 -36.74
CA ASP A 77 25.51 3.68 -36.29
C ASP A 77 25.48 3.82 -34.77
N THR A 78 24.76 4.84 -34.27
CA THR A 78 24.60 5.03 -32.83
C THR A 78 23.37 4.28 -32.32
N PRO A 79 23.37 3.87 -31.03
CA PRO A 79 22.16 3.38 -30.37
C PRO A 79 20.96 4.32 -30.60
N GLY A 80 19.75 3.74 -30.61
CA GLY A 80 18.55 4.56 -30.73
C GLY A 80 18.30 5.34 -29.45
N VAL A 81 18.37 6.67 -29.52
CA VAL A 81 18.23 7.54 -28.34
C VAL A 81 17.08 8.51 -28.49
N TYR A 82 16.46 8.93 -27.39
CA TYR A 82 15.37 9.93 -27.40
C TYR A 82 15.86 11.36 -27.09
N GLY A 83 17.12 11.48 -26.67
CA GLY A 83 17.81 12.72 -26.33
C GLY A 83 19.31 12.49 -26.26
N ILE A 84 20.06 13.54 -25.97
CA ILE A 84 21.51 13.47 -25.73
C ILE A 84 21.75 13.86 -24.28
N SER A 85 21.95 12.88 -23.39
CA SER A 85 22.13 13.10 -21.96
C SER A 85 23.06 12.06 -21.31
N SER A 86 23.43 12.27 -20.03
CA SER A 86 24.19 11.30 -19.23
C SER A 86 23.36 10.17 -18.58
N PHE A 87 22.04 10.08 -18.78
CA PHE A 87 21.19 9.28 -17.87
C PHE A 87 21.18 7.78 -18.14
N ASN A 88 21.34 7.37 -19.38
CA ASN A 88 21.40 5.96 -19.76
C ASN A 88 22.66 5.70 -20.60
N ASP A 89 23.12 4.45 -20.62
CA ASP A 89 24.38 4.09 -21.28
C ASP A 89 24.33 4.36 -22.79
N GLU A 90 23.17 4.16 -23.43
CA GLU A 90 22.97 4.41 -24.87
C GLU A 90 23.12 5.91 -25.23
N GLU A 91 22.52 6.80 -24.46
CA GLU A 91 22.56 8.25 -24.61
C GLU A 91 23.95 8.79 -24.29
N LYS A 92 24.60 8.25 -23.27
CA LYS A 92 25.97 8.61 -22.91
C LYS A 92 26.94 8.27 -24.04
N ILE A 93 26.85 7.06 -24.59
CA ILE A 93 27.66 6.65 -25.74
C ILE A 93 27.37 7.53 -26.96
N THR A 94 26.09 7.75 -27.26
CA THR A 94 25.68 8.56 -28.42
C THR A 94 26.18 9.99 -28.29
N ARG A 95 26.07 10.60 -27.10
CA ARG A 95 26.63 11.92 -26.80
C ARG A 95 28.13 11.95 -27.08
N ASP A 96 28.88 11.00 -26.53
CA ASP A 96 30.34 10.99 -26.65
C ASP A 96 30.77 10.81 -28.11
N ILE A 97 30.05 10.01 -28.91
CA ILE A 97 30.30 9.87 -30.35
C ILE A 97 30.00 11.18 -31.09
N VAL A 98 28.86 11.80 -30.80
CA VAL A 98 28.39 13.03 -31.45
C VAL A 98 29.30 14.22 -31.15
N LEU A 99 29.75 14.38 -29.89
CA LEU A 99 30.66 15.46 -29.48
C LEU A 99 32.07 15.32 -30.09
N ASN A 100 32.50 14.11 -30.41
CA ASN A 100 33.82 13.84 -31.01
C ASN A 100 33.86 14.03 -32.55
N GLY A 101 32.81 14.61 -33.14
CA GLY A 101 32.84 15.26 -34.45
C GLY A 101 32.39 14.41 -35.65
N GLY A 102 31.89 15.10 -36.69
CA GLY A 102 31.45 14.53 -37.96
C GLY A 102 30.25 15.28 -38.55
N ILE A 103 29.70 14.75 -39.65
CA ILE A 103 28.40 15.15 -40.18
C ILE A 103 27.33 14.22 -39.58
N ILE A 104 26.27 14.80 -39.03
CA ILE A 104 25.15 14.03 -38.47
C ILE A 104 24.11 13.76 -39.55
N VAL A 105 23.72 12.49 -39.71
CA VAL A 105 22.51 12.12 -40.43
C VAL A 105 21.45 11.80 -39.39
N ASN A 106 20.57 12.76 -39.15
CA ASN A 106 19.50 12.60 -38.18
C ASN A 106 18.28 11.97 -38.84
N VAL A 107 17.99 10.73 -38.46
CA VAL A 107 16.90 9.94 -39.03
C VAL A 107 15.66 10.12 -38.17
N ILE A 108 14.60 10.67 -38.77
CA ILE A 108 13.32 10.93 -38.11
C ILE A 108 12.20 10.16 -38.82
N ASP A 109 11.26 9.59 -38.06
CA ASP A 109 10.08 8.89 -38.58
C ASP A 109 8.94 9.89 -38.77
N ALA A 110 8.50 10.02 -40.02
CA ALA A 110 7.45 10.95 -40.41
C ALA A 110 6.12 10.67 -39.70
N THR A 111 5.84 9.43 -39.28
CA THR A 111 4.62 9.06 -38.54
C THR A 111 4.65 9.44 -37.05
N THR A 112 5.83 9.79 -36.53
CA THR A 112 6.04 10.19 -35.12
C THR A 112 6.86 11.48 -35.02
N LEU A 113 6.65 12.39 -35.96
CA LEU A 113 7.46 13.59 -36.16
C LEU A 113 7.66 14.42 -34.88
N GLU A 114 6.61 14.59 -34.07
CA GLU A 114 6.67 15.35 -32.82
C GLU A 114 7.75 14.83 -31.86
N ARG A 115 7.83 13.51 -31.68
CA ARG A 115 8.79 12.87 -30.78
C ARG A 115 10.22 12.99 -31.32
N ASP A 116 10.39 12.83 -32.62
CA ASP A 116 11.72 12.78 -33.24
C ASP A 116 12.30 14.19 -33.46
N LEU A 117 11.44 15.21 -33.56
CA LEU A 117 11.88 16.61 -33.61
C LEU A 117 12.50 17.09 -32.31
N PHE A 118 12.17 16.50 -31.16
CA PHE A 118 12.79 16.89 -29.89
C PHE A 118 14.31 16.66 -29.89
N LEU A 119 14.75 15.45 -30.26
CA LEU A 119 16.17 15.12 -30.46
C LEU A 119 16.80 15.97 -31.56
N THR A 120 16.06 16.20 -32.65
CA THR A 120 16.51 17.04 -33.78
C THR A 120 16.87 18.45 -33.32
N LEU A 121 16.01 19.08 -32.51
CA LEU A 121 16.26 20.41 -31.97
C LEU A 121 17.44 20.41 -30.99
N GLN A 122 17.61 19.35 -30.20
CA GLN A 122 18.78 19.24 -29.32
C GLN A 122 20.11 19.19 -30.11
N LEU A 123 20.15 18.44 -31.22
CA LEU A 123 21.30 18.41 -32.14
C LEU A 123 21.56 19.77 -32.79
N ILE A 124 20.51 20.48 -33.20
CA ILE A 124 20.62 21.84 -33.75
C ILE A 124 21.13 22.82 -32.69
N ASP A 125 20.61 22.74 -31.47
CA ASP A 125 21.05 23.56 -30.35
C ASP A 125 22.51 23.28 -29.99
N MET A 126 23.05 22.09 -30.25
CA MET A 126 24.48 21.76 -30.07
C MET A 126 25.40 22.32 -31.18
N ASP A 127 24.84 23.00 -32.19
CA ASP A 127 25.57 23.55 -33.33
C ASP A 127 26.27 22.51 -34.21
N LEU A 128 25.65 21.35 -34.39
CA LEU A 128 26.24 20.27 -35.16
C LEU A 128 25.79 20.32 -36.63
N PRO A 129 26.73 20.16 -37.60
CA PRO A 129 26.36 20.13 -39.01
C PRO A 129 25.60 18.83 -39.31
N MET A 130 24.38 18.97 -39.84
CA MET A 130 23.48 17.83 -40.00
C MET A 130 22.62 17.86 -41.26
N VAL A 131 22.13 16.68 -41.64
CA VAL A 131 21.06 16.46 -42.62
C VAL A 131 19.97 15.65 -41.96
N VAL A 132 18.72 16.05 -42.15
CA VAL A 132 17.55 15.34 -41.63
C VAL A 132 16.99 14.40 -42.69
N ALA A 133 17.00 13.10 -42.38
CA ALA A 133 16.39 12.06 -43.19
C ALA A 133 14.97 11.77 -42.66
N LEU A 134 13.96 12.38 -43.29
CA LEU A 134 12.54 12.19 -42.95
C LEU A 134 12.03 10.88 -43.55
N ASN A 135 12.14 9.80 -42.79
CA ASN A 135 11.89 8.43 -43.21
C ASN A 135 10.42 7.99 -43.02
N MET A 136 10.08 6.86 -43.63
CA MET A 136 8.74 6.23 -43.60
C MET A 136 7.62 7.08 -44.20
N ILE A 137 7.93 7.91 -45.19
CA ILE A 137 6.92 8.76 -45.85
C ILE A 137 5.82 7.95 -46.52
N ASP A 138 6.10 6.71 -46.92
CA ASP A 138 5.16 5.75 -47.50
C ASP A 138 4.04 5.33 -46.54
N LYS A 139 4.27 5.46 -45.23
CA LYS A 139 3.27 5.12 -44.20
C LYS A 139 2.38 6.31 -43.82
N LEU A 140 2.74 7.53 -44.24
CA LEU A 140 2.02 8.75 -43.87
C LEU A 140 0.59 8.77 -44.44
N ASP A 141 0.44 8.30 -45.69
CA ASP A 141 -0.86 8.21 -46.35
C ASP A 141 -1.82 7.27 -45.61
N ALA A 142 -1.32 6.18 -45.01
CA ALA A 142 -2.12 5.22 -44.26
C ALA A 142 -2.71 5.78 -42.95
N ILE A 143 -2.07 6.82 -42.38
CA ILE A 143 -2.53 7.52 -41.17
C ILE A 143 -3.32 8.80 -41.50
N GLY A 144 -3.43 9.19 -42.77
CA GLY A 144 -4.22 10.34 -43.22
C GLY A 144 -3.59 11.70 -42.89
N GLU A 145 -2.27 11.75 -42.75
CA GLU A 145 -1.52 12.99 -42.48
C GLU A 145 -0.61 13.32 -43.66
N THR A 146 -0.30 14.60 -43.84
CA THR A 146 0.67 15.09 -44.82
C THR A 146 1.66 16.03 -44.13
N ILE A 147 2.93 15.95 -44.51
CA ILE A 147 4.01 16.76 -43.95
C ILE A 147 4.58 17.66 -45.05
N ASP A 148 4.65 18.95 -44.76
CA ASP A 148 5.32 19.94 -45.61
C ASP A 148 6.84 19.95 -45.35
N ALA A 149 7.58 19.10 -46.06
CA ALA A 149 9.02 18.94 -45.86
C ALA A 149 9.82 20.23 -46.17
N GLN A 150 9.39 21.03 -47.15
CA GLN A 150 10.06 22.29 -47.49
C GLN A 150 9.89 23.33 -46.38
N LYS A 151 8.70 23.39 -45.79
CA LYS A 151 8.46 24.26 -44.65
C LYS A 151 9.23 23.78 -43.42
N LEU A 152 9.33 22.47 -43.22
CA LEU A 152 10.14 21.89 -42.14
C LEU A 152 11.63 22.25 -42.29
N GLU A 153 12.18 22.11 -43.50
CA GLU A 153 13.55 22.53 -43.84
C GLU A 153 13.80 24.00 -43.49
N LYS A 154 12.87 24.89 -43.87
CA LYS A 154 12.98 26.33 -43.57
C LYS A 154 12.91 26.65 -42.07
N LEU A 155 12.08 25.93 -41.31
CA LEU A 155 11.91 26.16 -39.87
C LEU A 155 13.08 25.59 -39.04
N LEU A 156 13.65 24.45 -39.45
CA LEU A 156 14.81 23.85 -38.81
C LEU A 156 16.13 24.50 -39.24
N GLY A 157 16.20 25.02 -40.47
CA GLY A 157 17.42 25.60 -41.03
C GLY A 157 18.45 24.57 -41.49
N VAL A 158 18.06 23.30 -41.60
CA VAL A 158 18.92 22.18 -42.07
C VAL A 158 18.23 21.45 -43.22
N PRO A 159 18.97 20.83 -44.16
CA PRO A 159 18.37 20.08 -45.27
C PRO A 159 17.48 18.95 -44.75
N VAL A 160 16.22 18.89 -45.22
CA VAL A 160 15.26 17.83 -44.87
C VAL A 160 14.94 17.02 -46.12
N ILE A 161 15.39 15.76 -46.13
CA ILE A 161 15.22 14.86 -47.27
C ILE A 161 14.14 13.84 -46.94
N PRO A 162 12.99 13.87 -47.63
CA PRO A 162 11.95 12.86 -47.47
C PRO A 162 12.41 11.56 -48.13
N ILE A 163 12.47 10.47 -47.35
CA ILE A 163 12.93 9.17 -47.82
C ILE A 163 11.96 8.05 -47.46
N SER A 164 12.03 6.97 -48.25
CA SER A 164 11.62 5.65 -47.81
C SER A 164 12.86 4.77 -47.93
N ALA A 165 13.39 4.27 -46.81
CA ALA A 165 14.68 3.57 -46.77
C ALA A 165 14.73 2.29 -47.65
N THR A 166 13.57 1.80 -48.13
CA THR A 166 13.45 0.69 -49.09
C THR A 166 13.56 1.13 -50.56
N SER A 167 13.53 2.44 -50.86
CA SER A 167 13.56 2.99 -52.20
C SER A 167 14.95 3.52 -52.58
N PRO A 168 15.64 2.90 -53.57
CA PRO A 168 16.97 3.36 -54.02
C PRO A 168 17.00 4.79 -54.57
N ARG A 169 15.86 5.30 -55.06
CA ARG A 169 15.77 6.65 -55.65
C ARG A 169 15.89 7.74 -54.58
N THR A 170 15.23 7.55 -53.44
CA THR A 170 15.26 8.53 -52.34
C THR A 170 16.58 8.48 -51.58
N MET A 171 17.23 7.31 -51.52
CA MET A 171 18.55 7.19 -50.88
C MET A 171 19.63 7.98 -51.63
N LYS A 172 19.62 8.02 -52.98
CA LYS A 172 20.52 8.88 -53.76
C LYS A 172 20.34 10.38 -53.46
N GLN A 173 19.12 10.80 -53.12
CA GLN A 173 18.86 12.19 -52.72
C GLN A 173 19.51 12.51 -51.37
N LEU A 174 19.46 11.57 -50.42
CA LEU A 174 20.14 11.68 -49.13
C LEU A 174 21.66 11.78 -49.32
N GLU A 175 22.25 10.93 -50.17
CA GLU A 175 23.70 10.99 -50.49
C GLU A 175 24.12 12.35 -51.05
N THR A 176 23.29 12.94 -51.92
CA THR A 176 23.56 14.27 -52.48
C THR A 176 23.49 15.36 -51.40
N ALA A 177 22.56 15.24 -50.45
CA ALA A 177 22.36 16.21 -49.38
C ALA A 177 23.50 16.25 -48.37
N LEU A 178 24.27 15.16 -48.21
CA LEU A 178 25.45 15.12 -47.33
C LEU A 178 26.47 16.21 -47.65
N SER A 179 26.60 16.59 -48.91
CA SER A 179 27.53 17.65 -49.35
C SER A 179 27.11 19.06 -48.93
N TYR A 180 25.87 19.25 -48.47
CA TYR A 180 25.30 20.53 -48.05
C TYR A 180 24.85 20.51 -46.58
N ALA A 181 25.37 19.58 -45.78
CA ALA A 181 25.09 19.55 -44.34
C ALA A 181 25.48 20.87 -43.67
N CYS A 182 24.60 21.41 -42.82
CA CYS A 182 24.82 22.68 -42.12
C CYS A 182 24.22 22.63 -40.71
N SER A 183 24.62 23.59 -39.87
CA SER A 183 23.99 23.81 -38.58
C SER A 183 22.64 24.49 -38.76
N GLY A 184 21.67 24.10 -37.95
CA GLY A 184 20.31 24.62 -38.03
C GLY A 184 20.10 25.99 -37.38
N CYS A 185 18.87 26.48 -37.46
CA CYS A 185 18.42 27.68 -36.77
C CYS A 185 18.38 27.43 -35.26
N LYS A 186 19.39 27.91 -34.52
CA LYS A 186 19.40 27.85 -33.05
C LYS A 186 18.32 28.74 -32.44
N TYR A 187 17.88 28.42 -31.22
CA TYR A 187 16.92 29.25 -30.50
C TYR A 187 17.59 30.48 -29.85
N LEU A 188 17.01 31.67 -30.09
CA LEU A 188 17.66 32.97 -29.88
C LEU A 188 17.98 33.33 -28.41
N LYS A 189 17.16 32.89 -27.43
CA LYS A 189 17.29 33.38 -26.04
C LYS A 189 18.47 32.78 -25.26
N LEU A 190 18.86 31.55 -25.59
CA LEU A 190 19.96 30.83 -24.93
C LEU A 190 21.31 31.09 -25.59
N CYS A 191 21.32 31.55 -26.85
CA CYS A 191 22.54 31.73 -27.62
C CYS A 191 23.53 32.69 -26.95
N THR A 192 23.07 33.85 -26.46
CA THR A 192 23.96 34.85 -25.86
C THR A 192 24.61 34.36 -24.57
N GLU A 193 23.84 33.67 -23.71
CA GLU A 193 24.33 33.12 -22.45
C GLU A 193 25.34 31.99 -22.69
N ILE A 194 25.01 31.05 -23.58
CA ILE A 194 25.91 29.95 -23.97
C ILE A 194 27.20 30.51 -24.58
N GLN A 195 27.10 31.49 -25.48
CA GLN A 195 28.27 32.13 -26.10
C GLN A 195 29.20 32.74 -25.05
N THR A 196 28.62 33.49 -24.10
CA THR A 196 29.37 34.11 -22.99
C THR A 196 30.07 33.05 -22.14
N MET A 197 29.41 31.92 -21.87
CA MET A 197 30.01 30.79 -21.15
C MET A 197 31.13 30.10 -21.93
N CYS A 198 30.95 29.90 -23.24
CA CYS A 198 31.96 29.32 -24.11
C CYS A 198 33.24 30.16 -24.08
N GLU A 199 33.09 31.49 -24.17
CA GLU A 199 34.19 32.45 -24.13
C GLU A 199 34.86 32.49 -22.76
N ALA A 200 34.08 32.49 -21.66
CA ALA A 200 34.61 32.56 -20.30
C ALA A 200 35.42 31.32 -19.89
N HIS A 201 35.05 30.13 -20.39
CA HIS A 201 35.64 28.86 -19.95
C HIS A 201 36.44 28.12 -21.04
N SER A 202 36.50 28.63 -22.27
CA SER A 202 37.15 27.97 -23.41
C SER A 202 36.62 26.55 -23.68
N ILE A 203 35.29 26.39 -23.57
CA ILE A 203 34.57 25.12 -23.75
C ILE A 203 33.74 25.18 -25.04
N SER A 204 33.49 24.05 -25.69
CA SER A 204 32.66 23.99 -26.90
C SER A 204 31.20 24.40 -26.64
N TYR A 205 30.50 24.88 -27.67
CA TYR A 205 29.09 25.29 -27.57
C TYR A 205 28.19 24.16 -27.06
N ALA A 206 28.39 22.94 -27.58
CA ALA A 206 27.64 21.76 -27.17
C ALA A 206 27.89 21.39 -25.70
N GLU A 207 29.12 21.48 -25.21
CA GLU A 207 29.45 21.22 -23.81
C GLU A 207 28.88 22.29 -22.87
N CYS A 208 28.87 23.57 -23.27
CA CYS A 208 28.23 24.63 -22.50
C CYS A 208 26.71 24.44 -22.37
N LEU A 209 26.05 24.00 -23.45
CA LEU A 209 24.62 23.63 -23.41
C LEU A 209 24.38 22.46 -22.43
N LEU A 210 25.20 21.42 -22.49
CA LEU A 210 25.12 20.26 -21.58
C LEU A 210 25.32 20.67 -20.12
N LEU A 211 26.23 21.60 -19.85
CA LEU A 211 26.44 22.15 -18.50
C LEU A 211 25.20 22.89 -17.97
N LEU A 212 24.53 23.70 -18.81
CA LEU A 212 23.27 24.38 -18.45
C LEU A 212 22.09 23.41 -18.29
N GLU A 213 22.07 22.32 -19.06
CA GLU A 213 21.16 21.19 -18.90
C GLU A 213 21.52 20.33 -17.66
N GLY A 214 22.61 20.63 -16.94
CA GLY A 214 22.99 19.96 -15.70
C GLY A 214 23.57 18.56 -15.92
N ASP A 215 24.36 18.36 -16.96
CA ASP A 215 25.03 17.10 -17.26
C ASP A 215 26.21 16.83 -16.31
N ASP A 216 26.07 15.86 -15.41
CA ASP A 216 27.06 15.57 -14.35
C ASP A 216 28.44 15.15 -14.91
N ILE A 217 28.47 14.47 -16.06
CA ILE A 217 29.72 13.99 -16.66
C ILE A 217 30.51 15.17 -17.23
N THR A 218 29.83 16.07 -17.93
CA THR A 218 30.43 17.29 -18.48
C THR A 218 30.89 18.22 -17.34
N GLN A 219 30.14 18.30 -16.23
CA GLN A 219 30.57 19.05 -15.03
C GLN A 219 31.86 18.47 -14.43
N LYS A 220 31.93 17.14 -14.24
CA LYS A 220 33.13 16.48 -13.72
C LYS A 220 34.33 16.63 -14.66
N LYS A 221 34.11 16.50 -15.97
CA LYS A 221 35.15 16.63 -17.00
C LYS A 221 35.78 18.02 -17.00
N ASN A 222 34.96 19.07 -16.83
CA ASN A 222 35.41 20.45 -16.87
C ASN A 222 35.71 21.07 -15.49
N ALA A 223 35.53 20.33 -14.40
CA ALA A 223 35.67 20.80 -13.02
C ALA A 223 34.85 22.08 -12.69
N LEU A 224 33.69 22.25 -13.33
CA LEU A 224 32.82 23.40 -13.17
C LEU A 224 31.53 22.99 -12.42
N ILE A 225 31.22 23.71 -11.34
CA ILE A 225 29.94 23.61 -10.62
C ILE A 225 29.13 24.87 -10.95
N LEU A 226 28.20 24.74 -11.90
CA LEU A 226 27.31 25.84 -12.29
C LEU A 226 26.04 25.83 -11.45
N THR A 227 25.72 26.99 -10.87
CA THR A 227 24.43 27.31 -10.27
C THR A 227 23.97 28.70 -10.79
N PRO A 228 22.76 28.82 -11.37
CA PRO A 228 21.69 27.83 -11.46
C PRO A 228 21.70 26.99 -12.75
N GLN A 229 21.31 25.72 -12.65
CA GLN A 229 21.03 24.83 -13.79
C GLN A 229 19.64 25.14 -14.36
N ARG A 230 19.50 25.30 -15.68
CA ARG A 230 18.25 25.74 -16.34
C ARG A 230 17.56 24.65 -17.14
N ARG A 231 17.85 23.37 -16.84
CA ARG A 231 17.31 22.19 -17.54
C ARG A 231 15.81 22.27 -17.87
N ASN A 232 14.97 22.58 -16.87
CA ASN A 232 13.52 22.59 -17.06
C ASN A 232 13.09 23.70 -18.04
N GLU A 233 13.74 24.86 -18.00
CA GLU A 233 13.44 25.97 -18.91
C GLU A 233 13.81 25.61 -20.35
N ILE A 234 15.03 25.09 -20.56
CA ILE A 234 15.52 24.63 -21.87
C ILE A 234 14.59 23.54 -22.44
N TYR A 235 14.21 22.57 -21.62
CA TYR A 235 13.31 21.49 -22.02
C TYR A 235 11.93 22.01 -22.45
N VAL A 236 11.31 22.89 -21.64
CA VAL A 236 9.97 23.45 -21.92
C VAL A 236 10.01 24.30 -23.20
N GLU A 237 11.03 25.13 -23.38
CA GLU A 237 11.18 25.95 -24.58
C GLU A 237 11.38 25.10 -25.83
N ARG A 238 12.23 24.06 -25.76
CA ARG A 238 12.42 23.11 -26.86
C ARG A 238 11.10 22.42 -27.21
N ARG A 239 10.31 22.01 -26.22
CA ARG A 239 9.01 21.37 -26.45
C ARG A 239 7.98 22.29 -27.09
N ASN A 240 7.92 23.55 -26.66
CA ASN A 240 7.06 24.56 -27.28
C ASN A 240 7.45 24.77 -28.75
N ARG A 241 8.76 24.84 -29.03
CA ARG A 241 9.26 24.95 -30.41
C ARG A 241 8.88 23.75 -31.27
N VAL A 242 8.96 22.52 -30.74
CA VAL A 242 8.46 21.32 -31.45
C VAL A 242 6.98 21.49 -31.77
N ASN A 243 6.16 21.88 -30.80
CA ASN A 243 4.71 22.04 -30.98
C ASN A 243 4.39 23.09 -32.06
N ASP A 244 5.10 24.20 -32.06
CA ASP A 244 4.95 25.28 -33.05
C ASP A 244 5.33 24.82 -34.47
N ILE A 245 6.41 24.03 -34.61
CA ILE A 245 6.82 23.45 -35.89
C ILE A 245 5.76 22.46 -36.38
N ILE A 246 5.32 21.55 -35.51
CA ILE A 246 4.31 20.54 -35.84
C ILE A 246 3.01 21.20 -36.30
N ALA A 247 2.51 22.20 -35.56
CA ALA A 247 1.29 22.92 -35.91
C ALA A 247 1.34 23.58 -37.30
N GLN A 248 2.55 23.94 -37.75
CA GLN A 248 2.77 24.59 -39.02
C GLN A 248 3.02 23.64 -40.20
N VAL A 249 3.54 22.44 -39.93
CA VAL A 249 4.07 21.51 -40.93
C VAL A 249 3.15 20.31 -41.17
N VAL A 250 2.45 19.84 -40.14
CA VAL A 250 1.59 18.66 -40.23
C VAL A 250 0.16 19.09 -40.56
N LYS A 251 -0.37 18.59 -41.67
CA LYS A 251 -1.78 18.78 -42.06
C LYS A 251 -2.54 17.46 -41.93
N LYS A 252 -3.63 17.46 -41.16
CA LYS A 252 -4.53 16.31 -41.04
C LYS A 252 -5.58 16.35 -42.15
N ASN A 253 -5.67 15.28 -42.94
CA ASN A 253 -6.78 15.13 -43.88
C ASN A 253 -8.04 14.79 -43.09
N GLY A 254 -9.12 15.56 -43.29
CA GLY A 254 -10.31 15.66 -42.43
C GLY A 254 -11.21 14.43 -42.26
N LYS A 255 -10.69 13.20 -42.30
CA LYS A 255 -11.41 11.96 -41.91
C LYS A 255 -10.93 11.49 -40.54
N THR A 256 -11.19 12.27 -39.50
CA THR A 256 -10.89 11.91 -38.12
C THR A 256 -11.84 10.78 -37.69
N LYS A 257 -11.35 9.54 -37.60
CA LYS A 257 -12.15 8.38 -37.14
C LYS A 257 -12.75 8.69 -35.76
N LEU A 258 -14.02 8.35 -35.52
CA LEU A 258 -14.74 8.57 -34.24
C LEU A 258 -13.92 8.11 -33.02
N THR A 259 -13.17 7.02 -33.16
CA THR A 259 -12.26 6.48 -32.15
C THR A 259 -11.17 7.47 -31.69
N SER A 260 -10.66 8.31 -32.59
CA SER A 260 -9.64 9.31 -32.25
C SER A 260 -10.21 10.50 -31.48
N VAL A 261 -11.47 10.87 -31.72
CA VAL A 261 -12.17 11.95 -30.99
C VAL A 261 -12.48 11.50 -29.56
N ILE A 262 -13.00 10.29 -29.40
CA ILE A 262 -13.27 9.69 -28.08
C ILE A 262 -11.95 9.54 -27.30
N SER A 263 -10.91 9.03 -27.96
CA SER A 263 -9.60 8.83 -27.33
C SER A 263 -8.96 10.12 -26.79
N ASN A 264 -9.04 11.21 -27.57
CA ASN A 264 -8.55 12.52 -27.14
C ASN A 264 -9.35 13.08 -25.95
N LYS A 265 -10.67 12.87 -25.94
CA LYS A 265 -11.54 13.36 -24.87
C LYS A 265 -11.30 12.62 -23.55
N ILE A 266 -11.28 11.29 -23.57
CA ILE A 266 -10.94 10.48 -22.38
C ILE A 266 -9.52 10.79 -21.91
N GLY A 267 -8.59 11.02 -22.85
CA GLY A 267 -7.21 11.41 -22.55
C GLY A 267 -7.12 12.71 -21.76
N SER A 268 -7.92 13.72 -22.11
CA SER A 268 -7.99 15.00 -21.38
C SER A 268 -8.62 14.87 -19.99
N TRP A 269 -9.69 14.06 -19.87
CA TRP A 269 -10.38 13.83 -18.60
C TRP A 269 -9.53 13.08 -17.58
N SER A 270 -8.63 12.21 -18.04
CA SER A 270 -7.76 11.42 -17.18
C SER A 270 -6.73 12.25 -16.41
N ILE A 271 -6.47 13.50 -16.84
CA ILE A 271 -5.45 14.38 -16.24
C ILE A 271 -6.10 15.41 -15.30
N HIS A 272 -7.38 15.73 -15.51
CA HIS A 272 -8.07 16.73 -14.69
C HIS A 272 -8.49 16.12 -13.34
N PRO A 273 -8.15 16.68 -12.17
CA PRO A 273 -8.35 16.01 -10.87
C PRO A 273 -9.77 15.47 -10.61
N MET A 274 -10.79 16.28 -10.89
CA MET A 274 -12.20 15.91 -10.65
C MET A 274 -12.70 14.73 -11.49
N THR A 275 -12.16 14.52 -12.70
CA THR A 275 -12.55 13.41 -13.59
C THR A 275 -11.52 12.29 -13.60
N GLY A 276 -10.24 12.62 -13.43
CA GLY A 276 -9.11 11.73 -13.41
C GLY A 276 -9.08 10.87 -12.14
N ILE A 277 -9.43 11.40 -10.97
CA ILE A 277 -9.48 10.59 -9.73
C ILE A 277 -10.55 9.48 -9.82
N PRO A 278 -11.80 9.75 -10.24
CA PRO A 278 -12.77 8.68 -10.51
C PRO A 278 -12.30 7.66 -11.55
N ILE A 279 -11.68 8.11 -12.65
CA ILE A 279 -11.12 7.22 -13.67
C ILE A 279 -9.98 6.36 -13.09
N LEU A 280 -9.15 6.94 -12.23
CA LEU A 280 -8.12 6.23 -11.49
C LEU A 280 -8.72 5.15 -10.59
N ILE A 281 -9.68 5.50 -9.74
CA ILE A 281 -10.35 4.54 -8.86
C ILE A 281 -10.97 3.41 -9.68
N PHE A 282 -11.68 3.74 -10.77
CA PHE A 282 -12.25 2.73 -11.67
C PHE A 282 -11.16 1.85 -12.32
N SER A 283 -10.04 2.43 -12.75
CA SER A 283 -8.94 1.67 -13.35
C SER A 283 -8.27 0.74 -12.33
N LEU A 284 -8.10 1.17 -11.08
CA LEU A 284 -7.56 0.35 -9.99
C LEU A 284 -8.52 -0.77 -9.63
N TRP A 285 -9.82 -0.47 -9.57
CA TRP A 285 -10.86 -1.48 -9.39
C TRP A 285 -10.83 -2.52 -10.51
N LEU A 286 -10.70 -2.10 -11.78
CA LEU A 286 -10.59 -3.03 -12.91
C LEU A 286 -9.32 -3.89 -12.82
N VAL A 287 -8.18 -3.30 -12.46
CA VAL A 287 -6.93 -4.04 -12.23
C VAL A 287 -7.10 -5.06 -11.11
N TYR A 288 -7.74 -4.67 -10.00
CA TYR A 288 -8.04 -5.56 -8.88
C TYR A 288 -8.98 -6.71 -9.28
N GLU A 289 -10.05 -6.44 -10.02
CA GLU A 289 -10.97 -7.47 -10.50
C GLU A 289 -10.26 -8.48 -11.43
N VAL A 290 -9.43 -8.00 -12.35
CA VAL A 290 -8.73 -8.88 -13.27
C VAL A 290 -7.62 -9.68 -12.55
N ILE A 291 -6.76 -9.00 -11.79
CA ILE A 291 -5.57 -9.65 -11.20
C ILE A 291 -5.93 -10.34 -9.87
N GLY A 292 -6.60 -9.63 -8.97
CA GLY A 292 -6.93 -10.11 -7.63
C GLY A 292 -8.06 -11.14 -7.64
N VAL A 293 -9.18 -10.84 -8.29
CA VAL A 293 -10.35 -11.74 -8.27
C VAL A 293 -10.21 -12.82 -9.35
N PHE A 294 -10.10 -12.44 -10.62
CA PHE A 294 -10.11 -13.42 -11.70
C PHE A 294 -8.84 -14.28 -11.74
N VAL A 295 -7.65 -13.67 -11.79
CA VAL A 295 -6.40 -14.44 -11.89
C VAL A 295 -6.04 -15.10 -10.56
N ALA A 296 -5.97 -14.35 -9.45
CA ALA A 296 -5.48 -14.91 -8.20
C ALA A 296 -6.50 -15.81 -7.48
N GLN A 297 -7.79 -15.49 -7.45
CA GLN A 297 -8.76 -16.38 -6.77
C GLN A 297 -9.22 -17.52 -7.66
N ARG A 298 -9.52 -17.28 -8.96
CA ARG A 298 -10.07 -18.34 -9.83
C ARG A 298 -9.00 -19.14 -10.57
N VAL A 299 -8.14 -18.48 -11.33
CA VAL A 299 -7.14 -19.18 -12.14
C VAL A 299 -6.11 -19.87 -11.25
N VAL A 300 -5.50 -19.13 -10.34
CA VAL A 300 -4.50 -19.67 -9.40
C VAL A 300 -5.14 -20.66 -8.43
N GLY A 301 -6.32 -20.35 -7.88
CA GLY A 301 -7.05 -21.30 -7.04
C GLY A 301 -7.26 -22.65 -7.73
N HIS A 302 -7.59 -22.65 -9.03
CA HIS A 302 -7.68 -23.89 -9.80
C HIS A 302 -6.32 -24.52 -10.10
N THR A 303 -5.34 -23.74 -10.57
CA THR A 303 -4.04 -24.31 -10.96
C THR A 303 -3.26 -24.84 -9.76
N GLU A 304 -3.20 -24.11 -8.66
CA GLU A 304 -2.47 -24.51 -7.45
C GLU A 304 -3.16 -25.68 -6.74
N ALA A 305 -4.48 -25.60 -6.47
CA ALA A 305 -5.17 -26.66 -5.72
C ALA A 305 -5.30 -27.96 -6.53
N GLU A 306 -5.77 -27.89 -7.78
CA GLU A 306 -6.05 -29.09 -8.59
C GLU A 306 -4.78 -29.68 -9.20
N PHE A 307 -3.91 -28.86 -9.81
CA PHE A 307 -2.71 -29.39 -10.47
C PHE A 307 -1.51 -29.47 -9.55
N GLY A 308 -1.34 -28.51 -8.65
CA GLY A 308 -0.25 -28.50 -7.67
C GLY A 308 -0.46 -29.52 -6.57
N ASN A 309 -1.44 -29.27 -5.70
CA ASN A 309 -1.61 -30.00 -4.45
C ASN A 309 -2.26 -31.38 -4.64
N LYS A 310 -3.21 -31.53 -5.57
CA LYS A 310 -3.89 -32.83 -5.79
C LYS A 310 -3.16 -33.76 -6.78
N LEU A 311 -2.42 -33.21 -7.75
CA LEU A 311 -1.75 -34.01 -8.79
C LEU A 311 -0.23 -34.05 -8.64
N TRP A 312 0.43 -32.89 -8.69
CA TRP A 312 1.90 -32.83 -8.76
C TRP A 312 2.58 -33.26 -7.47
N GLU A 313 2.19 -32.68 -6.34
CA GLU A 313 2.83 -32.93 -5.06
C GLU A 313 2.71 -34.40 -4.62
N PRO A 314 1.52 -35.04 -4.65
CA PRO A 314 1.38 -36.47 -4.39
C PRO A 314 2.18 -37.32 -5.37
N ALA A 315 2.23 -36.96 -6.66
CA ALA A 315 3.02 -37.71 -7.64
C ALA A 315 4.51 -37.69 -7.31
N VAL A 316 5.06 -36.54 -6.92
CA VAL A 316 6.45 -36.43 -6.45
C VAL A 316 6.65 -37.24 -5.17
N LYS A 317 5.78 -37.07 -4.16
CA LYS A 317 5.88 -37.78 -2.88
C LYS A 317 5.81 -39.30 -3.05
N HIS A 318 4.94 -39.81 -3.92
CA HIS A 318 4.88 -41.24 -4.25
C HIS A 318 6.17 -41.79 -4.88
N VAL A 319 6.90 -40.99 -5.67
CA VAL A 319 8.20 -41.42 -6.22
C VAL A 319 9.20 -41.67 -5.09
N PHE A 320 9.29 -40.76 -4.12
CA PHE A 320 10.20 -40.89 -2.97
C PHE A 320 9.74 -41.93 -1.94
N ALA A 321 8.42 -42.08 -1.78
CA ALA A 321 7.80 -43.09 -0.94
C ALA A 321 8.15 -44.54 -1.34
N LYS A 322 8.55 -44.78 -2.60
CA LYS A 322 8.94 -46.12 -3.07
C LYS A 322 10.10 -46.72 -2.28
N PHE A 323 11.07 -45.88 -1.91
CA PHE A 323 12.36 -46.31 -1.37
C PHE A 323 12.68 -45.71 0.00
N THR A 324 11.71 -45.03 0.62
CA THR A 324 11.90 -44.33 1.90
C THR A 324 10.82 -44.75 2.89
N PRO A 325 11.17 -44.97 4.18
CA PRO A 325 10.18 -45.16 5.24
C PRO A 325 9.20 -43.98 5.29
N VAL A 326 7.90 -44.26 5.19
CA VAL A 326 6.86 -43.23 5.09
C VAL A 326 5.54 -43.70 5.68
N SER A 327 4.83 -42.78 6.33
CA SER A 327 3.42 -42.94 6.69
C SER A 327 2.56 -42.11 5.75
N ILE A 328 1.57 -42.72 5.13
CA ILE A 328 0.64 -42.06 4.20
C ILE A 328 -0.73 -42.01 4.86
N THR A 329 -1.23 -40.80 5.12
CA THR A 329 -2.58 -40.57 5.64
C THR A 329 -3.49 -40.16 4.50
N ALA A 330 -4.54 -40.95 4.27
CA ALA A 330 -5.58 -40.66 3.29
C ALA A 330 -6.74 -39.93 3.98
N ASN A 331 -6.89 -38.63 3.72
CA ASN A 331 -7.97 -37.79 4.22
C ASN A 331 -9.10 -37.70 3.18
N VAL A 332 -10.25 -38.29 3.48
CA VAL A 332 -11.45 -38.24 2.64
C VAL A 332 -12.19 -36.93 2.90
N LEU A 333 -12.42 -36.15 1.85
CA LEU A 333 -13.06 -34.84 1.91
C LEU A 333 -14.47 -34.88 1.32
N ASP A 334 -15.36 -34.01 1.82
CA ASP A 334 -16.69 -33.78 1.26
C ASP A 334 -16.65 -32.84 0.04
N GLU A 335 -17.82 -32.41 -0.45
CA GLU A 335 -17.94 -31.47 -1.58
C GLU A 335 -17.48 -30.03 -1.24
N ASN A 336 -17.32 -29.69 0.05
CA ASN A 336 -16.84 -28.40 0.55
C ASN A 336 -15.38 -28.45 1.03
N ASP A 337 -14.65 -29.54 0.72
CA ASP A 337 -13.30 -29.82 1.21
C ASP A 337 -13.19 -29.97 2.75
N GLU A 338 -14.28 -30.28 3.45
CA GLU A 338 -14.28 -30.63 4.88
C GLU A 338 -13.94 -32.12 5.10
N LEU A 339 -13.21 -32.41 6.18
CA LEU A 339 -12.73 -33.76 6.49
C LEU A 339 -13.85 -34.67 6.99
N LEU A 340 -14.14 -35.75 6.25
CA LEU A 340 -15.14 -36.76 6.62
C LEU A 340 -14.53 -37.92 7.40
N GLU A 341 -13.42 -38.46 6.90
CA GLU A 341 -12.76 -39.65 7.43
C GLU A 341 -11.27 -39.58 7.10
N ASN A 342 -10.40 -40.11 7.97
CA ASN A 342 -9.00 -40.31 7.62
C ASN A 342 -8.54 -41.73 7.98
N LYS A 343 -7.57 -42.24 7.22
CA LYS A 343 -6.93 -43.54 7.50
C LYS A 343 -5.45 -43.48 7.19
N GLN A 344 -4.62 -43.87 8.16
CA GLN A 344 -3.16 -43.90 8.04
C GLN A 344 -2.67 -45.28 7.61
N PHE A 345 -1.67 -45.29 6.71
CA PHE A 345 -1.00 -46.47 6.17
C PHE A 345 0.51 -46.31 6.31
N ASP A 346 1.13 -47.14 7.14
CA ASP A 346 2.57 -47.08 7.40
C ASP A 346 3.36 -48.04 6.49
N PHE A 347 4.46 -47.53 5.93
CA PHE A 347 5.38 -48.23 5.06
C PHE A 347 6.81 -48.10 5.60
N PRO A 348 7.22 -48.96 6.57
CA PRO A 348 8.51 -48.84 7.25
C PRO A 348 9.73 -49.00 6.32
N ASP A 349 9.59 -49.76 5.22
CA ASP A 349 10.65 -49.95 4.22
C ASP A 349 10.32 -49.30 2.86
N GLY A 350 9.33 -48.40 2.85
CA GLY A 350 8.79 -47.78 1.63
C GLY A 350 7.72 -48.62 0.93
N THR A 351 7.03 -47.98 -0.01
CA THR A 351 5.84 -48.55 -0.68
C THR A 351 6.17 -49.68 -1.65
N SER A 352 7.40 -49.74 -2.16
CA SER A 352 7.81 -50.83 -3.06
C SER A 352 8.08 -52.15 -2.32
N ALA A 353 8.43 -52.09 -1.03
CA ALA A 353 8.70 -53.26 -0.19
C ALA A 353 7.41 -53.96 0.29
N ASN A 354 6.29 -53.23 0.39
CA ASN A 354 4.99 -53.74 0.86
C ASN A 354 3.86 -53.51 -0.18
N PRO A 355 3.88 -54.24 -1.32
CA PRO A 355 2.92 -54.05 -2.41
C PRO A 355 1.47 -54.38 -2.02
N GLU A 356 1.25 -55.33 -1.09
CA GLU A 356 -0.09 -55.66 -0.60
C GLU A 356 -0.73 -54.48 0.14
N ARG A 357 0.03 -53.82 1.02
CA ARG A 357 -0.41 -52.63 1.78
C ARG A 357 -0.68 -51.44 0.85
N LEU A 358 0.14 -51.28 -0.19
CA LEU A 358 -0.08 -50.27 -1.23
C LEU A 358 -1.39 -50.53 -2.02
N SER A 359 -1.71 -51.81 -2.29
CA SER A 359 -2.98 -52.18 -2.91
C SER A 359 -4.19 -51.91 -2.02
N GLU A 360 -4.03 -51.97 -0.69
CA GLU A 360 -5.05 -51.62 0.29
C GLU A 360 -5.32 -50.11 0.29
N LEU A 361 -4.24 -49.30 0.28
CA LEU A 361 -4.32 -47.85 0.14
C LEU A 361 -5.04 -47.46 -1.16
N ASN A 362 -4.62 -48.02 -2.30
CA ASN A 362 -5.22 -47.71 -3.60
C ASN A 362 -6.72 -48.05 -3.64
N ARG A 363 -7.13 -49.20 -3.09
CA ARG A 363 -8.56 -49.57 -2.98
C ARG A 363 -9.33 -48.65 -2.04
N TYR A 364 -8.69 -48.14 -0.98
CA TYR A 364 -9.33 -47.21 -0.06
C TYR A 364 -9.59 -45.85 -0.71
N ILE A 365 -8.68 -45.40 -1.57
CA ILE A 365 -8.75 -44.11 -2.28
C ILE A 365 -9.70 -44.16 -3.50
N GLU A 366 -9.84 -45.32 -4.12
CA GLU A 366 -10.59 -45.49 -5.36
C GLU A 366 -12.04 -44.98 -5.24
N GLY A 367 -12.41 -44.03 -6.10
CA GLY A 367 -13.77 -43.44 -6.14
C GLY A 367 -14.07 -42.41 -5.06
N LYS A 368 -13.11 -42.03 -4.20
CA LYS A 368 -13.26 -41.01 -3.16
C LYS A 368 -12.48 -39.73 -3.52
N ASN A 369 -12.95 -38.57 -3.05
CA ASN A 369 -12.17 -37.33 -3.05
C ASN A 369 -11.19 -37.38 -1.87
N VAL A 370 -9.91 -37.64 -2.12
CA VAL A 370 -8.90 -37.88 -1.06
C VAL A 370 -7.70 -36.97 -1.24
N LEU A 371 -7.29 -36.34 -0.14
CA LEU A 371 -6.01 -35.66 0.00
C LEU A 371 -5.03 -36.55 0.77
N GLN A 372 -3.85 -36.81 0.20
CA GLN A 372 -2.86 -37.70 0.79
C GLN A 372 -1.73 -36.91 1.46
N ASP A 373 -1.57 -37.09 2.77
CA ASP A 373 -0.46 -36.54 3.54
C ASP A 373 0.65 -37.58 3.71
N PHE A 374 1.89 -37.18 3.49
CA PHE A 374 3.05 -38.07 3.57
C PHE A 374 3.97 -37.58 4.68
N ALA A 375 4.22 -38.42 5.67
CA ALA A 375 5.19 -38.21 6.72
C ALA A 375 6.40 -39.13 6.51
N PHE A 376 7.48 -38.58 5.96
CA PHE A 376 8.75 -39.32 5.80
C PHE A 376 9.46 -39.40 7.15
N SER A 377 9.96 -40.59 7.52
CA SER A 377 10.77 -40.73 8.74
C SER A 377 12.03 -39.87 8.64
N GLN A 378 12.39 -39.16 9.71
CA GLN A 378 13.62 -38.36 9.75
C GLN A 378 14.80 -39.10 10.40
N ASP A 379 14.62 -40.35 10.81
CA ASP A 379 15.66 -41.12 11.49
C ASP A 379 16.75 -41.62 10.54
N THR A 380 16.41 -41.79 9.26
CA THR A 380 17.31 -42.28 8.22
C THR A 380 17.82 -41.15 7.32
N PHE A 381 19.02 -41.32 6.75
CA PHE A 381 19.56 -40.36 5.77
C PHE A 381 18.65 -40.22 4.54
N LEU A 382 18.12 -41.34 4.02
CA LEU A 382 17.17 -41.34 2.90
C LEU A 382 15.87 -40.62 3.26
N GLY A 383 15.40 -40.79 4.48
CA GLY A 383 14.28 -40.05 5.05
C GLY A 383 14.48 -38.53 5.03
N LYS A 384 15.59 -38.06 5.61
CA LYS A 384 15.99 -36.64 5.57
C LYS A 384 16.14 -36.11 4.15
N PHE A 385 16.72 -36.90 3.25
CA PHE A 385 16.85 -36.55 1.84
C PHE A 385 15.47 -36.41 1.17
N SER A 386 14.55 -37.32 1.43
CA SER A 386 13.17 -37.27 0.91
C SER A 386 12.40 -36.06 1.45
N VAL A 387 12.60 -35.64 2.69
CA VAL A 387 12.02 -34.39 3.21
C VAL A 387 12.56 -33.17 2.46
N VAL A 388 13.87 -33.09 2.19
CA VAL A 388 14.46 -31.94 1.48
C VAL A 388 13.95 -31.79 0.04
N PHE A 389 13.69 -32.89 -0.66
CA PHE A 389 13.24 -32.84 -2.05
C PHE A 389 11.73 -32.93 -2.22
N ALA A 390 11.06 -33.71 -1.38
CA ALA A 390 9.65 -34.08 -1.53
C ALA A 390 8.81 -33.89 -0.24
N GLY A 391 9.37 -33.34 0.83
CA GLY A 391 8.62 -32.95 2.02
C GLY A 391 7.67 -31.77 1.76
N GLU A 392 7.06 -31.25 2.83
CA GLU A 392 6.14 -30.11 2.77
C GLU A 392 6.80 -28.87 2.14
N PHE A 393 8.03 -28.55 2.56
CA PHE A 393 8.82 -27.46 1.99
C PHE A 393 9.77 -27.89 0.86
N GLY A 394 9.60 -29.10 0.33
CA GLY A 394 10.56 -29.75 -0.56
C GLY A 394 10.87 -28.98 -1.85
N ILE A 395 12.10 -29.15 -2.35
CA ILE A 395 12.56 -28.47 -3.58
C ILE A 395 11.69 -28.84 -4.79
N LEU A 396 11.23 -30.09 -4.91
CA LEU A 396 10.45 -30.55 -6.08
C LEU A 396 8.94 -30.48 -5.88
N THR A 397 8.47 -30.46 -4.63
CA THR A 397 7.05 -30.27 -4.28
C THR A 397 6.76 -28.78 -4.26
N MET A 398 7.14 -28.10 -3.18
CA MET A 398 6.85 -26.71 -2.88
C MET A 398 7.25 -25.78 -4.04
N THR A 399 8.51 -25.85 -4.49
CA THR A 399 9.02 -24.90 -5.49
C THR A 399 8.30 -25.02 -6.83
N VAL A 400 8.08 -26.24 -7.31
CA VAL A 400 7.44 -26.46 -8.62
C VAL A 400 5.98 -26.08 -8.56
N THR A 401 5.29 -26.51 -7.50
CA THR A 401 3.88 -26.17 -7.28
C THR A 401 3.69 -24.66 -7.36
N TYR A 402 4.54 -23.90 -6.67
CA TYR A 402 4.37 -22.46 -6.62
C TYR A 402 4.90 -21.72 -7.83
N LEU A 403 6.02 -22.12 -8.40
CA LEU A 403 6.53 -21.45 -9.61
C LEU A 403 5.57 -21.64 -10.79
N LEU A 404 5.09 -22.86 -11.02
CA LEU A 404 4.32 -23.18 -12.22
C LEU A 404 2.83 -22.96 -12.04
N PHE A 405 2.26 -23.33 -10.89
CA PHE A 405 0.81 -23.32 -10.72
C PHE A 405 0.29 -22.11 -9.95
N LEU A 406 1.14 -21.34 -9.26
CA LEU A 406 0.72 -20.08 -8.64
C LEU A 406 1.35 -18.85 -9.30
N LEU A 407 2.68 -18.78 -9.33
CA LEU A 407 3.40 -17.58 -9.72
C LEU A 407 3.28 -17.31 -11.21
N LEU A 408 3.38 -18.34 -12.06
CA LEU A 408 3.32 -18.18 -13.51
C LEU A 408 1.97 -17.59 -13.99
N PRO A 409 0.78 -18.13 -13.62
CA PRO A 409 -0.50 -17.54 -14.00
C PRO A 409 -0.66 -16.10 -13.50
N LEU A 410 -0.24 -15.83 -12.26
CA LEU A 410 -0.29 -14.51 -11.66
C LEU A 410 0.57 -13.50 -12.44
N VAL A 411 1.81 -13.86 -12.76
CA VAL A 411 2.75 -13.02 -13.52
C VAL A 411 2.26 -12.79 -14.95
N VAL A 412 1.67 -13.79 -15.60
CA VAL A 412 1.06 -13.65 -16.93
C VAL A 412 -0.10 -12.65 -16.89
N GLY A 413 -1.06 -12.84 -15.98
CA GLY A 413 -2.20 -11.95 -15.82
C GLY A 413 -1.79 -10.50 -15.52
N PHE A 414 -0.78 -10.35 -14.65
CA PHE A 414 -0.20 -9.06 -14.32
C PHE A 414 0.46 -8.37 -15.51
N TYR A 415 1.39 -9.04 -16.22
CA TYR A 415 2.08 -8.42 -17.35
C TYR A 415 1.15 -8.16 -18.53
N LEU A 416 0.10 -8.97 -18.68
CA LEU A 416 -0.96 -8.72 -19.64
C LEU A 416 -1.66 -7.39 -19.34
N MET A 417 -2.10 -7.19 -18.08
CA MET A 417 -2.79 -5.96 -17.68
C MET A 417 -1.87 -4.74 -17.76
N LEU A 418 -0.62 -4.85 -17.30
CA LEU A 418 0.36 -3.77 -17.41
C LEU A 418 0.65 -3.42 -18.88
N ALA A 419 0.81 -4.42 -19.75
CA ALA A 419 1.03 -4.18 -21.18
C ALA A 419 -0.17 -3.51 -21.85
N ILE A 420 -1.41 -3.81 -21.42
CA ILE A 420 -2.62 -3.11 -21.87
C ILE A 420 -2.58 -1.63 -21.46
N LEU A 421 -2.30 -1.34 -20.18
CA LEU A 421 -2.23 0.04 -19.67
C LEU A 421 -1.08 0.86 -20.28
N GLU A 422 0.04 0.20 -20.58
CA GLU A 422 1.21 0.78 -21.22
C GLU A 422 0.93 1.09 -22.71
N ASP A 423 0.38 0.14 -23.48
CA ASP A 423 0.13 0.31 -24.92
C ASP A 423 -1.04 1.27 -25.21
N CYS A 424 -2.00 1.41 -24.29
CA CYS A 424 -3.10 2.37 -24.42
C CYS A 424 -2.70 3.82 -24.05
N GLY A 425 -1.54 3.99 -23.40
CA GLY A 425 -1.03 5.29 -22.98
C GLY A 425 -1.63 5.80 -21.67
N TYR A 426 -2.26 4.95 -20.85
CA TYR A 426 -2.87 5.38 -19.59
C TYR A 426 -1.85 5.65 -18.49
N LEU A 427 -0.78 4.84 -18.39
CA LEU A 427 0.25 4.99 -17.34
C LEU A 427 0.88 6.40 -17.29
N PRO A 428 1.22 7.05 -18.43
CA PRO A 428 1.69 8.43 -18.43
C PRO A 428 0.74 9.45 -17.78
N ARG A 429 -0.57 9.30 -18.02
CA ARG A 429 -1.59 10.22 -17.48
C ARG A 429 -1.75 10.03 -15.99
N LEU A 430 -1.72 8.77 -15.56
CA LEU A 430 -1.76 8.41 -14.16
C LEU A 430 -0.57 8.99 -13.39
N ALA A 431 0.62 8.92 -13.97
CA ALA A 431 1.81 9.58 -13.41
C ALA A 431 1.60 11.09 -13.27
N THR A 432 1.05 11.77 -14.28
CA THR A 432 0.78 13.21 -14.19
C THR A 432 -0.27 13.58 -13.14
N LEU A 433 -1.32 12.78 -12.98
CA LEU A 433 -2.38 13.03 -12.00
C LEU A 433 -1.87 12.89 -10.55
N THR A 434 -0.99 11.92 -10.32
CA THR A 434 -0.48 11.57 -8.98
C THR A 434 0.81 12.29 -8.60
N ASP A 435 1.44 13.00 -9.54
CA ASP A 435 2.73 13.68 -9.33
C ASP A 435 2.73 14.61 -8.12
N ARG A 436 1.69 15.43 -7.95
CA ARG A 436 1.59 16.37 -6.83
C ARG A 436 1.50 15.66 -5.48
N MET A 437 0.75 14.56 -5.43
CA MET A 437 0.57 13.76 -4.21
C MET A 437 1.89 13.05 -3.86
N LEU A 438 2.53 12.42 -4.83
CA LEU A 438 3.77 11.67 -4.64
C LEU A 438 4.95 12.60 -4.31
N ASN A 439 4.98 13.82 -4.85
CA ASN A 439 6.02 14.80 -4.54
C ASN A 439 6.05 15.15 -3.04
N SER A 440 4.91 15.09 -2.35
CA SER A 440 4.86 15.33 -0.90
C SER A 440 5.66 14.31 -0.08
N ILE A 441 5.80 13.08 -0.60
CA ILE A 441 6.60 12.00 0.00
C ILE A 441 7.93 11.79 -0.73
N GLY A 442 8.38 12.76 -1.53
CA GLY A 442 9.69 12.73 -2.19
C GLY A 442 9.79 11.91 -3.47
N LEU A 443 8.66 11.48 -4.03
CA LEU A 443 8.56 10.68 -5.24
C LEU A 443 7.99 11.51 -6.40
N ASN A 444 8.42 11.25 -7.64
CA ASN A 444 7.74 11.81 -8.80
C ASN A 444 6.54 10.94 -9.22
N GLY A 445 5.72 11.45 -10.13
CA GLY A 445 4.53 10.75 -10.62
C GLY A 445 4.80 9.36 -11.21
N LYS A 446 6.00 9.06 -11.72
CA LYS A 446 6.32 7.71 -12.24
C LYS A 446 6.26 6.63 -11.15
N ALA A 447 6.43 7.00 -9.88
CA ALA A 447 6.38 6.05 -8.76
C ALA A 447 5.00 5.43 -8.53
N ILE A 448 3.93 6.00 -9.09
CA ILE A 448 2.61 5.37 -9.05
C ILE A 448 2.60 4.00 -9.74
N ILE A 449 3.44 3.82 -10.77
CA ILE A 449 3.54 2.58 -11.52
C ILE A 449 3.99 1.46 -10.58
N PRO A 450 5.20 1.47 -9.98
CA PRO A 450 5.60 0.42 -9.05
C PRO A 450 4.66 0.29 -7.84
N ILE A 451 4.12 1.38 -7.28
CA ILE A 451 3.20 1.33 -6.12
C ILE A 451 1.94 0.50 -6.43
N ILE A 452 1.28 0.75 -7.56
CA ILE A 452 0.11 -0.02 -7.98
C ILE A 452 0.47 -1.49 -8.20
N LEU A 453 1.64 -1.74 -8.78
CA LEU A 453 2.12 -3.09 -9.03
C LEU A 453 2.41 -3.85 -7.73
N GLY A 454 2.72 -3.14 -6.63
CA GLY A 454 2.99 -3.73 -5.32
C GLY A 454 1.81 -4.50 -4.75
N PHE A 455 0.58 -4.00 -4.99
CA PHE A 455 -0.65 -4.67 -4.57
C PHE A 455 -0.88 -6.02 -5.25
N GLY A 456 -0.22 -6.25 -6.39
CA GLY A 456 -0.07 -7.59 -6.97
C GLY A 456 1.07 -8.34 -6.29
N CYS A 457 2.30 -7.96 -6.60
CA CYS A 457 3.50 -8.59 -6.08
C CYS A 457 4.58 -7.56 -5.77
N VAL A 458 4.97 -7.47 -4.49
CA VAL A 458 6.00 -6.53 -4.00
C VAL A 458 7.36 -6.78 -4.67
N THR A 459 7.71 -8.04 -4.96
CA THR A 459 8.93 -8.40 -5.71
C THR A 459 8.97 -7.73 -7.08
N MET A 460 7.86 -7.79 -7.82
CA MET A 460 7.73 -7.22 -9.17
C MET A 460 7.74 -5.70 -9.15
N ALA A 461 7.04 -5.12 -8.19
CA ALA A 461 7.04 -3.70 -7.96
C ALA A 461 8.45 -3.17 -7.66
N THR A 462 9.20 -3.89 -6.83
CA THR A 462 10.57 -3.53 -6.45
C THR A 462 11.48 -3.51 -7.66
N ILE A 463 11.43 -4.53 -8.54
CA ILE A 463 12.19 -4.54 -9.81
C ILE A 463 11.75 -3.38 -10.73
N THR A 464 10.47 -3.05 -10.75
CA THR A 464 9.93 -1.96 -11.59
C THR A 464 10.36 -0.57 -11.12
N THR A 465 10.93 -0.44 -9.91
CA THR A 465 11.52 0.83 -9.46
C THR A 465 12.68 1.31 -10.36
N ARG A 466 13.25 0.44 -11.22
CA ARG A 466 14.21 0.84 -12.27
C ARG A 466 13.70 1.94 -13.19
N LEU A 467 12.38 2.10 -13.35
CA LEU A 467 11.75 3.18 -14.12
C LEU A 467 11.93 4.57 -13.51
N LEU A 468 12.30 4.64 -12.23
CA LEU A 468 12.54 5.90 -11.51
C LEU A 468 13.92 6.46 -11.85
N ASN A 469 14.02 7.78 -11.91
CA ASN A 469 15.19 8.45 -12.48
C ASN A 469 16.36 8.47 -11.48
N THR A 470 16.07 8.64 -10.19
CA THR A 470 17.11 8.83 -9.15
C THR A 470 17.19 7.64 -8.18
N SER A 471 18.39 7.36 -7.67
CA SER A 471 18.58 6.35 -6.61
C SER A 471 17.80 6.68 -5.33
N ARG A 472 17.60 7.97 -5.04
CA ARG A 472 16.77 8.45 -3.95
C ARG A 472 15.31 8.00 -4.10
N GLU A 473 14.69 8.29 -5.24
CA GLU A 473 13.32 7.88 -5.53
C GLU A 473 13.17 6.35 -5.50
N LYS A 474 14.15 5.61 -6.04
CA LYS A 474 14.19 4.13 -5.97
C LYS A 474 14.17 3.62 -4.53
N THR A 475 14.94 4.25 -3.64
CA THR A 475 15.00 3.87 -2.22
C THR A 475 13.68 4.12 -1.51
N ILE A 476 13.09 5.31 -1.71
CA ILE A 476 11.80 5.67 -1.10
C ILE A 476 10.71 4.73 -1.59
N ALA A 477 10.62 4.51 -2.91
CA ALA A 477 9.65 3.59 -3.50
C ALA A 477 9.85 2.17 -2.97
N ALA A 478 11.07 1.63 -2.99
CA ALA A 478 11.36 0.29 -2.47
C ALA A 478 10.99 0.15 -0.97
N SER A 479 11.23 1.19 -0.16
CA SER A 479 10.84 1.21 1.25
C SER A 479 9.33 1.18 1.43
N VAL A 480 8.59 2.04 0.71
CA VAL A 480 7.12 2.07 0.74
C VAL A 480 6.52 0.72 0.32
N LEU A 481 7.04 0.13 -0.76
CA LEU A 481 6.61 -1.16 -1.27
C LEU A 481 6.76 -2.28 -0.24
N ASN A 482 7.91 -2.36 0.43
CA ASN A 482 8.23 -3.46 1.34
C ASN A 482 7.58 -3.30 2.72
N PHE A 483 7.39 -2.06 3.20
CA PHE A 483 6.81 -1.80 4.51
C PHE A 483 5.28 -1.74 4.52
N ALA A 484 4.63 -1.18 3.50
CA ALA A 484 3.23 -0.76 3.65
C ALA A 484 2.27 -1.49 2.71
N ILE A 485 2.74 -2.03 1.59
CA ILE A 485 1.85 -2.57 0.56
C ILE A 485 1.59 -4.07 0.80
N PRO A 486 0.33 -4.46 1.08
CA PRO A 486 -0.06 -5.88 1.09
C PRO A 486 -0.04 -6.43 -0.34
N CYS A 487 0.45 -7.67 -0.52
CA CYS A 487 0.40 -8.34 -1.82
C CYS A 487 -0.98 -8.99 -2.06
N SER A 488 -1.26 -9.38 -3.31
CA SER A 488 -2.58 -9.89 -3.70
C SER A 488 -3.01 -11.12 -2.92
N ALA A 489 -2.06 -11.99 -2.57
CA ALA A 489 -2.33 -13.20 -1.82
C ALA A 489 -2.71 -12.90 -0.35
N GLN A 490 -2.16 -11.84 0.26
CA GLN A 490 -2.57 -11.40 1.59
C GLN A 490 -3.93 -10.71 1.59
N LEU A 491 -4.25 -9.97 0.53
CA LEU A 491 -5.50 -9.19 0.46
C LEU A 491 -6.76 -10.05 0.63
N ALA A 492 -6.77 -11.27 0.08
CA ALA A 492 -7.90 -12.19 0.24
C ALA A 492 -8.12 -12.59 1.70
N VAL A 493 -7.04 -13.02 2.38
CA VAL A 493 -7.08 -13.44 3.78
C VAL A 493 -7.37 -12.27 4.73
N ILE A 494 -6.73 -11.11 4.50
CA ILE A 494 -7.00 -9.86 5.23
C ILE A 494 -8.48 -9.51 5.14
N THR A 495 -9.06 -9.59 3.94
CA THR A 495 -10.48 -9.27 3.74
C THR A 495 -11.39 -10.27 4.45
N ALA A 496 -11.08 -11.58 4.35
CA ALA A 496 -11.86 -12.63 5.00
C ALA A 496 -11.86 -12.50 6.54
N LEU A 497 -10.70 -12.27 7.15
CA LEU A 497 -10.56 -12.13 8.60
C LEU A 497 -11.15 -10.81 9.12
N LEU A 498 -10.95 -9.68 8.41
CA LEU A 498 -11.53 -8.39 8.83
C LEU A 498 -13.04 -8.35 8.63
N ALA A 499 -13.59 -9.07 7.66
CA ALA A 499 -15.04 -9.20 7.49
C ALA A 499 -15.68 -9.89 8.69
N GLN A 500 -15.02 -10.90 9.27
CA GLN A 500 -15.46 -11.57 10.49
C GLN A 500 -15.33 -10.67 11.73
N ALA A 501 -14.26 -9.85 11.81
CA ALA A 501 -14.04 -8.91 12.92
C ALA A 501 -15.05 -7.73 12.90
N GLY A 502 -15.54 -7.33 11.73
CA GLY A 502 -16.56 -6.29 11.53
C GLY A 502 -16.03 -5.04 10.82
N GLY A 503 -16.94 -4.29 10.18
CA GLY A 503 -16.59 -3.18 9.28
C GLY A 503 -15.77 -2.04 9.91
N GLY A 504 -15.87 -1.83 11.23
CA GLY A 504 -15.04 -0.86 11.96
C GLY A 504 -13.55 -1.22 11.94
N TYR A 505 -13.21 -2.51 12.05
CA TYR A 505 -11.83 -3.00 12.02
C TYR A 505 -11.24 -2.92 10.61
N LEU A 506 -12.06 -3.14 9.57
CA LEU A 506 -11.65 -2.94 8.19
C LEU A 506 -11.23 -1.48 7.92
N LEU A 507 -12.03 -0.52 8.39
CA LEU A 507 -11.70 0.90 8.29
C LEU A 507 -10.42 1.23 9.08
N ALA A 508 -10.29 0.69 10.29
CA ALA A 508 -9.11 0.89 11.13
C ALA A 508 -7.83 0.37 10.44
N PHE A 509 -7.87 -0.84 9.90
CA PHE A 509 -6.76 -1.44 9.15
C PHE A 509 -6.34 -0.52 7.99
N PHE A 510 -7.30 -0.08 7.16
CA PHE A 510 -7.00 0.79 6.02
C PHE A 510 -6.37 2.12 6.45
N LEU A 511 -6.90 2.76 7.50
CA LEU A 511 -6.35 4.01 8.03
C LEU A 511 -4.94 3.83 8.61
N ILE A 512 -4.67 2.72 9.31
CA ILE A 512 -3.34 2.40 9.84
C ILE A 512 -2.35 2.26 8.67
N ILE A 513 -2.65 1.41 7.68
CA ILE A 513 -1.77 1.18 6.53
C ILE A 513 -1.52 2.47 5.74
N LEU A 514 -2.56 3.28 5.49
CA LEU A 514 -2.43 4.55 4.78
C LEU A 514 -1.58 5.56 5.56
N THR A 515 -1.74 5.62 6.88
CA THR A 515 -0.93 6.48 7.75
C THR A 515 0.52 6.03 7.74
N VAL A 516 0.77 4.72 7.85
CA VAL A 516 2.11 4.14 7.80
C VAL A 516 2.80 4.44 6.47
N LEU A 517 2.10 4.28 5.35
CA LEU A 517 2.61 4.59 4.02
C LEU A 517 3.08 6.06 3.92
N ALA A 518 2.25 6.99 4.41
CA ALA A 518 2.57 8.42 4.42
C ALA A 518 3.75 8.75 5.34
N VAL A 519 3.80 8.17 6.54
CA VAL A 519 4.89 8.37 7.51
C VAL A 519 6.21 7.86 6.95
N ILE A 520 6.27 6.63 6.44
CA ILE A 520 7.51 6.03 5.92
C ILE A 520 8.02 6.83 4.73
N GLY A 521 7.15 7.18 3.78
CA GLY A 521 7.53 8.01 2.64
C GLY A 521 8.12 9.35 3.07
N THR A 522 7.50 10.02 4.05
CA THR A 522 7.94 11.32 4.58
C THR A 522 9.26 11.20 5.35
N VAL A 523 9.41 10.18 6.19
CA VAL A 523 10.63 9.95 7.00
C VAL A 523 11.81 9.64 6.08
N VAL A 524 11.68 8.69 5.16
CA VAL A 524 12.77 8.34 4.23
C VAL A 524 13.11 9.53 3.33
N ASN A 525 12.12 10.30 2.88
CA ASN A 525 12.31 11.55 2.14
C ASN A 525 13.11 12.60 2.93
N SER A 526 12.91 12.68 4.25
CA SER A 526 13.63 13.62 5.12
C SER A 526 15.08 13.20 5.41
N ILE A 527 15.36 11.90 5.40
CA ILE A 527 16.71 11.36 5.69
C ILE A 527 17.59 11.42 4.44
N LEU A 528 17.02 11.19 3.25
CA LEU A 528 17.82 11.08 2.02
C LEU A 528 18.10 12.46 1.38
N PRO A 529 19.37 12.77 1.07
CA PRO A 529 19.75 14.04 0.46
C PRO A 529 19.20 14.19 -0.97
N GLY A 530 18.89 15.43 -1.37
CA GLY A 530 18.38 15.77 -2.70
C GLY A 530 16.88 16.08 -2.73
N LYS A 531 16.35 16.33 -3.94
CA LYS A 531 14.92 16.58 -4.21
C LYS A 531 14.39 15.59 -5.25
N SER A 532 13.08 15.42 -5.34
CA SER A 532 12.44 14.63 -6.40
C SER A 532 12.73 15.24 -7.78
N SER A 533 12.89 14.38 -8.78
CA SER A 533 13.06 14.83 -10.17
C SER A 533 11.73 15.35 -10.69
N SER A 534 11.77 16.43 -11.50
CA SER A 534 10.57 16.90 -12.20
C SER A 534 10.02 15.79 -13.10
N LEU A 535 8.70 15.61 -13.09
CA LEU A 535 8.04 14.69 -14.00
C LEU A 535 8.06 15.28 -15.42
N LEU A 536 9.11 14.96 -16.17
CA LEU A 536 9.21 15.22 -17.59
C LEU A 536 8.74 13.97 -18.33
N LEU A 537 7.46 13.96 -18.72
CA LEU A 537 6.85 12.84 -19.42
C LEU A 537 6.04 13.35 -20.61
N ASP A 538 6.40 12.90 -21.80
CA ASP A 538 5.56 13.10 -22.98
C ASP A 538 4.27 12.30 -22.81
N LEU A 539 3.14 12.97 -23.03
CA LEU A 539 1.81 12.35 -22.93
C LEU A 539 1.40 11.84 -24.32
N PRO A 540 1.64 10.56 -24.67
CA PRO A 540 1.22 10.03 -25.96
C PRO A 540 -0.30 10.07 -26.07
N ALA A 541 -0.82 10.29 -27.27
CA ALA A 541 -2.26 10.17 -27.54
C ALA A 541 -2.76 8.79 -27.09
N MET A 542 -3.92 8.75 -26.44
CA MET A 542 -4.52 7.46 -26.11
C MET A 542 -4.84 6.72 -27.39
N ARG A 543 -4.76 5.39 -27.33
CA ARG A 543 -5.13 4.52 -28.44
C ARG A 543 -5.60 3.19 -27.91
N LEU A 544 -6.34 2.46 -28.73
CA LEU A 544 -6.63 1.06 -28.42
C LEU A 544 -5.33 0.24 -28.46
N PRO A 545 -5.10 -0.63 -27.47
CA PRO A 545 -3.89 -1.44 -27.41
C PRO A 545 -3.84 -2.42 -28.59
N ARG A 546 -2.65 -2.66 -29.12
CA ARG A 546 -2.46 -3.65 -30.20
C ARG A 546 -2.21 -5.01 -29.56
N MET A 547 -3.13 -5.96 -29.75
CA MET A 547 -3.02 -7.28 -29.11
C MET A 547 -1.70 -8.00 -29.41
N SER A 548 -1.15 -7.88 -30.62
CA SER A 548 0.16 -8.47 -30.95
C SER A 548 1.31 -7.92 -30.10
N ASN A 549 1.30 -6.61 -29.84
CA ASN A 549 2.30 -5.98 -28.96
C ASN A 549 2.08 -6.39 -27.50
N VAL A 550 0.83 -6.37 -27.05
CA VAL A 550 0.46 -6.76 -25.69
C VAL A 550 0.93 -8.20 -25.40
N LEU A 551 0.60 -9.16 -26.27
CA LEU A 551 1.03 -10.56 -26.11
C LEU A 551 2.55 -10.72 -26.18
N LYS A 552 3.22 -10.04 -27.12
CA LYS A 552 4.69 -10.10 -27.23
C LYS A 552 5.38 -9.55 -25.98
N LYS A 553 4.95 -8.38 -25.49
CA LYS A 553 5.47 -7.77 -24.25
C LYS A 553 5.22 -8.68 -23.04
N THR A 554 4.00 -9.21 -22.92
CA THR A 554 3.62 -10.14 -21.85
C THR A 554 4.55 -11.35 -21.83
N ARG A 555 4.70 -12.04 -22.97
CA ARG A 555 5.55 -13.24 -23.07
C ARG A 555 7.00 -12.96 -22.71
N ILE A 556 7.61 -11.91 -23.28
CA ILE A 556 9.02 -11.59 -23.03
C ILE A 556 9.25 -11.28 -21.54
N LYS A 557 8.40 -10.44 -20.95
CA LYS A 557 8.52 -10.05 -19.54
C LYS A 557 8.25 -11.22 -18.59
N THR A 558 7.23 -12.05 -18.85
CA THR A 558 6.94 -13.26 -18.06
C THR A 558 8.12 -14.24 -18.10
N VAL A 559 8.63 -14.60 -19.29
CA VAL A 559 9.73 -15.56 -19.40
C VAL A 559 10.99 -15.06 -18.73
N SER A 560 11.31 -13.76 -18.90
CA SER A 560 12.45 -13.14 -18.22
C SER A 560 12.32 -13.23 -16.70
N PHE A 561 11.13 -12.94 -16.18
CA PHE A 561 10.87 -13.00 -14.75
C PHE A 561 10.97 -14.43 -14.20
N MET A 562 10.36 -15.41 -14.87
CA MET A 562 10.40 -16.80 -14.40
C MET A 562 11.84 -17.33 -14.35
N LYS A 563 12.65 -17.06 -15.38
CA LYS A 563 14.08 -17.44 -15.39
C LYS A 563 14.85 -16.84 -14.22
N GLU A 564 14.48 -15.63 -13.81
CA GLU A 564 15.13 -14.93 -12.70
C GLU A 564 14.63 -15.41 -11.34
N ALA A 565 13.34 -15.71 -11.18
CA ALA A 565 12.73 -16.10 -9.91
C ALA A 565 13.04 -17.56 -9.53
N THR A 566 13.08 -18.49 -10.49
CA THR A 566 13.22 -19.93 -10.22
C THR A 566 14.40 -20.30 -9.31
N PRO A 567 15.65 -19.83 -9.54
CA PRO A 567 16.79 -20.22 -8.71
C PRO A 567 16.64 -19.82 -7.24
N TRP A 568 15.99 -18.69 -7.01
CA TRP A 568 15.78 -18.11 -5.69
C TRP A 568 14.73 -18.87 -4.88
N PHE A 569 13.62 -19.26 -5.52
CA PHE A 569 12.62 -20.12 -4.88
C PHE A 569 13.21 -21.48 -4.53
N MET A 570 14.00 -22.08 -5.43
CA MET A 570 14.68 -23.36 -5.15
C MET A 570 15.64 -23.25 -3.97
N PHE A 571 16.41 -22.15 -3.91
CA PHE A 571 17.36 -21.92 -2.82
C PHE A 571 16.64 -21.68 -1.48
N GLY A 572 15.56 -20.88 -1.48
CA GLY A 572 14.73 -20.66 -0.30
C GLY A 572 14.11 -21.96 0.22
N ALA A 573 13.50 -22.76 -0.67
CA ALA A 573 12.97 -24.08 -0.35
C ALA A 573 14.03 -24.98 0.29
N ALA A 574 15.20 -25.09 -0.35
CA ALA A 574 16.30 -25.90 0.17
C ALA A 574 16.73 -25.48 1.59
N ILE A 575 16.85 -24.18 1.86
CA ILE A 575 17.19 -23.68 3.21
C ILE A 575 16.14 -24.10 4.22
N ILE A 576 14.86 -23.90 3.90
CA ILE A 576 13.77 -24.15 4.84
C ILE A 576 13.63 -25.64 5.12
N SER A 577 13.70 -26.50 4.10
CA SER A 577 13.66 -27.95 4.32
C SER A 577 14.85 -28.44 5.14
N VAL A 578 16.03 -27.83 4.96
CA VAL A 578 17.19 -28.13 5.82
C VAL A 578 16.94 -27.66 7.26
N PHE A 579 16.33 -26.50 7.46
CA PHE A 579 15.98 -26.00 8.79
C PHE A 579 14.92 -26.86 9.48
N GLU A 580 13.97 -27.39 8.71
CA GLU A 580 12.98 -28.36 9.17
C GLU A 580 13.67 -29.66 9.64
N VAL A 581 14.49 -30.27 8.79
CA VAL A 581 15.19 -31.54 9.08
C VAL A 581 16.21 -31.41 10.24
N THR A 582 16.79 -30.23 10.43
CA THR A 582 17.75 -29.98 11.52
C THR A 582 17.06 -29.56 12.83
N GLY A 583 15.75 -29.30 12.81
CA GLY A 583 15.02 -28.75 13.95
C GLY A 583 15.28 -27.26 14.23
N ILE A 584 16.12 -26.60 13.43
CA ILE A 584 16.41 -25.16 13.56
C ILE A 584 15.13 -24.33 13.36
N LEU A 585 14.23 -24.76 12.47
CA LEU A 585 12.96 -24.08 12.23
C LEU A 585 12.11 -24.03 13.51
N GLN A 586 12.05 -25.12 14.27
CA GLN A 586 11.31 -25.19 15.54
C GLN A 586 11.96 -24.33 16.63
N LEU A 587 13.28 -24.28 16.69
CA LEU A 587 14.00 -23.37 17.58
C LEU A 587 13.71 -21.90 17.25
N TRP A 588 13.61 -21.55 15.96
CA TRP A 588 13.23 -20.22 15.51
C TRP A 588 11.79 -19.85 15.89
N ILE A 589 10.84 -20.77 15.71
CA ILE A 589 9.44 -20.53 16.12
C ILE A 589 9.35 -20.28 17.63
N LYS A 590 9.97 -21.16 18.44
CA LYS A 590 10.00 -21.00 19.91
C LYS A 590 10.67 -19.70 20.35
N ALA A 591 11.71 -19.25 19.65
CA ALA A 591 12.35 -17.97 19.93
C ALA A 591 11.44 -16.76 19.63
N PHE A 592 10.47 -16.92 18.72
CA PHE A 592 9.52 -15.88 18.33
C PHE A 592 8.25 -15.84 19.20
N GLU A 593 7.90 -16.94 19.88
CA GLU A 593 6.73 -17.06 20.77
C GLU A 593 6.62 -15.95 21.84
N PRO A 594 7.71 -15.49 22.51
CA PRO A 594 7.61 -14.41 23.48
C PRO A 594 7.18 -13.08 22.84
N ILE A 595 7.55 -12.85 21.58
CA ILE A 595 7.16 -11.63 20.85
C ILE A 595 5.67 -11.71 20.50
N THR A 596 5.16 -12.86 20.09
CA THR A 596 3.73 -12.98 19.76
C THR A 596 2.84 -12.93 21.00
N THR A 597 3.21 -13.65 22.06
CA THR A 597 2.40 -13.78 23.28
C THR A 597 2.53 -12.57 24.20
N LEU A 598 3.75 -12.11 24.52
CA LEU A 598 3.96 -11.02 25.49
C LEU A 598 3.86 -9.63 24.84
N TRP A 599 4.36 -9.47 23.61
CA TRP A 599 4.44 -8.14 22.98
C TRP A 599 3.22 -7.79 22.13
N LEU A 600 2.59 -8.78 21.51
CA LEU A 600 1.43 -8.60 20.62
C LEU A 600 0.10 -9.14 21.19
N ASP A 601 0.14 -9.87 22.31
CA ASP A 601 -1.05 -10.49 22.92
C ASP A 601 -1.77 -11.47 21.97
N LEU A 602 -1.00 -12.25 21.20
CA LEU A 602 -1.50 -13.24 20.23
C LEU A 602 -1.27 -14.68 20.72
N PRO A 603 -2.06 -15.67 20.25
CA PRO A 603 -1.80 -17.08 20.50
C PRO A 603 -0.37 -17.50 20.11
N LYS A 604 0.20 -18.48 20.82
CA LYS A 604 1.57 -18.98 20.55
C LYS A 604 1.71 -19.51 19.12
N GLU A 605 0.64 -20.08 18.57
CA GLU A 605 0.55 -20.61 17.20
C GLU A 605 0.75 -19.51 16.15
N ALA A 606 0.46 -18.25 16.47
CA ALA A 606 0.72 -17.11 15.57
C ALA A 606 2.23 -16.92 15.30
N ALA A 607 3.12 -17.43 16.17
CA ALA A 607 4.56 -17.41 15.92
C ALA A 607 4.94 -18.23 14.69
N GLN A 608 4.32 -19.42 14.53
CA GLN A 608 4.51 -20.24 13.34
C GLN A 608 4.02 -19.51 12.09
N ALA A 609 2.82 -18.92 12.13
CA ALA A 609 2.29 -18.13 11.02
C ALA A 609 3.24 -16.98 10.63
N PHE A 610 3.78 -16.24 11.59
CA PHE A 610 4.73 -15.16 11.33
C PHE A 610 6.07 -15.62 10.75
N VAL A 611 6.64 -16.72 11.26
CA VAL A 611 7.87 -17.31 10.73
C VAL A 611 7.65 -17.81 9.30
N MET A 612 6.53 -18.50 9.06
CA MET A 612 6.14 -18.95 7.72
C MET A 612 5.85 -17.77 6.78
N GLY A 613 5.37 -16.65 7.32
CA GLY A 613 5.25 -15.38 6.60
C GLY A 613 6.57 -14.95 5.95
N ILE A 614 7.70 -15.02 6.68
CA ILE A 614 9.02 -14.56 6.21
C ILE A 614 9.44 -15.36 4.96
N VAL A 615 9.16 -16.65 4.98
CA VAL A 615 9.29 -17.52 3.81
C VAL A 615 8.35 -17.05 2.72
N ARG A 616 7.05 -17.00 3.03
CA ARG A 616 5.97 -16.65 2.12
C ARG A 616 4.83 -15.95 2.86
N ARG A 617 4.55 -14.72 2.44
CA ARG A 617 3.58 -13.80 3.07
C ARG A 617 2.18 -14.38 3.23
N ASP A 618 1.77 -15.20 2.29
CA ASP A 618 0.47 -15.85 2.20
C ASP A 618 0.35 -17.09 3.08
N PHE A 619 1.41 -17.87 3.26
CA PHE A 619 1.43 -18.92 4.28
C PHE A 619 1.23 -18.36 5.67
N GLY A 620 1.92 -17.27 5.96
CA GLY A 620 1.71 -16.62 7.24
C GLY A 620 0.29 -16.06 7.39
N ALA A 621 -0.30 -15.54 6.31
CA ALA A 621 -1.69 -15.05 6.39
C ALA A 621 -2.67 -16.22 6.55
N ALA A 622 -2.52 -17.28 5.76
CA ALA A 622 -3.35 -18.48 5.83
C ALA A 622 -3.25 -19.18 7.19
N GLY A 623 -2.06 -19.25 7.77
CA GLY A 623 -1.85 -19.78 9.13
C GLY A 623 -2.53 -18.98 10.24
N LEU A 624 -3.10 -17.80 9.95
CA LEU A 624 -3.92 -17.03 10.89
C LEU A 624 -5.43 -17.29 10.72
N LEU A 625 -5.88 -17.97 9.66
CA LEU A 625 -7.31 -18.16 9.38
C LEU A 625 -8.01 -19.03 10.43
N ASP A 626 -7.34 -20.10 10.85
CA ASP A 626 -7.92 -21.13 11.71
C ASP A 626 -7.63 -20.89 13.21
N LEU A 627 -6.97 -19.78 13.55
CA LEU A 627 -6.62 -19.47 14.93
C LEU A 627 -7.78 -18.79 15.66
N PRO A 628 -8.17 -19.26 16.86
CA PRO A 628 -9.19 -18.60 17.66
C PRO A 628 -8.65 -17.26 18.19
N MET A 629 -9.04 -16.16 17.53
CA MET A 629 -8.59 -14.81 17.85
C MET A 629 -9.76 -13.84 18.07
N THR A 630 -9.60 -12.91 19.01
CA THR A 630 -10.53 -11.79 19.18
C THR A 630 -10.44 -10.80 18.01
N PRO A 631 -11.46 -9.97 17.75
CA PRO A 631 -11.40 -8.95 16.70
C PRO A 631 -10.20 -8.00 16.80
N ASN A 632 -9.76 -7.66 18.02
CA ASN A 632 -8.56 -6.87 18.26
C ASN A 632 -7.29 -7.62 17.85
N GLN A 633 -7.18 -8.89 18.23
CA GLN A 633 -6.05 -9.75 17.86
C GLN A 633 -5.97 -9.96 16.34
N ILE A 634 -7.12 -10.11 15.67
CA ILE A 634 -7.19 -10.16 14.20
C ILE A 634 -6.63 -8.88 13.59
N LEU A 635 -7.03 -7.70 14.07
CA LEU A 635 -6.50 -6.44 13.57
C LEU A 635 -4.98 -6.34 13.79
N VAL A 636 -4.50 -6.67 14.99
CA VAL A 636 -3.07 -6.62 15.35
C VAL A 636 -2.27 -7.57 14.47
N SER A 637 -2.69 -8.83 14.34
CA SER A 637 -1.98 -9.84 13.56
C SER A 637 -1.91 -9.46 12.08
N LEU A 638 -3.00 -8.94 11.51
CA LEU A 638 -3.04 -8.49 10.11
C LEU A 638 -2.22 -7.22 9.85
N VAL A 639 -2.22 -6.25 10.77
CA VAL A 639 -1.35 -5.07 10.65
C VAL A 639 0.11 -5.51 10.71
N VAL A 640 0.47 -6.33 11.69
CA VAL A 640 1.84 -6.82 11.85
C VAL A 640 2.27 -7.57 10.59
N ILE A 641 1.53 -8.60 10.16
CA ILE A 641 1.92 -9.42 9.00
C ILE A 641 2.01 -8.64 7.68
N THR A 642 1.24 -7.57 7.54
CA THR A 642 1.33 -6.67 6.38
C THR A 642 2.62 -5.85 6.41
N LEU A 643 3.01 -5.36 7.60
CA LEU A 643 4.12 -4.42 7.76
C LEU A 643 5.49 -5.08 7.88
N PHE A 644 5.60 -6.23 8.55
CA PHE A 644 6.90 -6.77 8.96
C PHE A 644 7.53 -7.75 7.97
N VAL A 645 6.76 -8.29 7.01
CA VAL A 645 7.12 -9.55 6.35
C VAL A 645 7.48 -9.40 4.88
N PRO A 646 8.59 -8.80 4.41
CA PRO A 646 8.98 -9.04 3.02
C PRO A 646 9.34 -10.52 2.86
N CYS A 647 8.72 -11.19 1.88
CA CYS A 647 9.03 -12.60 1.60
C CYS A 647 10.47 -12.74 1.07
N VAL A 648 11.02 -13.95 1.10
CA VAL A 648 12.37 -14.27 0.58
C VAL A 648 12.59 -13.68 -0.81
N ALA A 649 11.62 -13.84 -1.72
CA ALA A 649 11.69 -13.27 -3.07
C ALA A 649 11.79 -11.73 -3.07
N SER A 650 11.04 -11.05 -2.19
CA SER A 650 11.07 -9.59 -2.06
C SER A 650 12.41 -9.10 -1.52
N ILE A 651 12.97 -9.79 -0.52
CA ILE A 651 14.30 -9.48 0.03
C ILE A 651 15.37 -9.62 -1.05
N MET A 652 15.32 -10.68 -1.85
CA MET A 652 16.28 -10.91 -2.93
C MET A 652 16.17 -9.85 -4.03
N ALA A 653 14.96 -9.50 -4.46
CA ALA A 653 14.76 -8.40 -5.39
C ALA A 653 15.28 -7.07 -4.81
N LEU A 654 15.05 -6.83 -3.52
CA LEU A 654 15.55 -5.63 -2.83
C LEU A 654 17.08 -5.59 -2.79
N VAL A 655 17.75 -6.69 -2.45
CA VAL A 655 19.21 -6.83 -2.47
C VAL A 655 19.74 -6.58 -3.88
N LYS A 656 19.07 -7.09 -4.91
CA LYS A 656 19.48 -6.89 -6.30
C LYS A 656 19.35 -5.43 -6.75
N GLU A 657 18.27 -4.75 -6.37
CA GLU A 657 17.99 -3.37 -6.81
C GLU A 657 18.70 -2.30 -5.98
N ARG A 658 18.95 -2.54 -4.69
CA ARG A 658 19.48 -1.54 -3.74
C ARG A 658 20.82 -1.92 -3.12
N GLY A 659 21.29 -3.16 -3.34
CA GLY A 659 22.47 -3.70 -2.67
C GLY A 659 22.19 -4.16 -1.24
N TRP A 660 23.12 -4.93 -0.68
CA TRP A 660 22.96 -5.60 0.61
C TRP A 660 22.72 -4.64 1.79
N LYS A 661 23.45 -3.51 1.84
CA LYS A 661 23.37 -2.55 2.95
C LYS A 661 21.99 -1.90 3.08
N GLU A 662 21.46 -1.39 1.97
CA GLU A 662 20.14 -0.77 1.98
C GLU A 662 19.02 -1.79 2.16
N ALA A 663 19.15 -2.97 1.54
CA ALA A 663 18.17 -4.04 1.68
C ALA A 663 18.03 -4.52 3.14
N THR A 664 19.15 -4.73 3.82
CA THR A 664 19.15 -5.13 5.24
C THR A 664 18.59 -4.04 6.15
N LEU A 665 18.88 -2.76 5.88
CA LEU A 665 18.30 -1.64 6.62
C LEU A 665 16.78 -1.57 6.47
N ILE A 666 16.27 -1.67 5.24
CA ILE A 666 14.82 -1.67 4.95
C ILE A 666 14.18 -2.89 5.60
N TRP A 667 14.80 -4.07 5.52
CA TRP A 667 14.26 -5.30 6.08
C TRP A 667 14.18 -5.28 7.61
N LEU A 668 15.29 -4.99 8.30
CA LEU A 668 15.28 -4.91 9.77
C LEU A 668 14.44 -3.73 10.27
N GLY A 669 14.44 -2.62 9.53
CA GLY A 669 13.61 -1.46 9.82
C GLY A 669 12.11 -1.80 9.76
N SER A 670 11.67 -2.63 8.81
CA SER A 670 10.26 -3.03 8.70
C SER A 670 9.84 -3.92 9.87
N TRP A 671 10.74 -4.76 10.37
CA TRP A 671 10.48 -5.60 11.55
C TRP A 671 10.25 -4.75 12.79
N ILE A 672 11.24 -3.91 13.13
CA ILE A 672 11.18 -3.04 14.30
C ILE A 672 9.92 -2.17 14.23
N PHE A 673 9.66 -1.56 13.07
CA PHE A 673 8.51 -0.69 12.89
C PHE A 673 7.18 -1.44 13.08
N ALA A 674 7.02 -2.61 12.48
CA ALA A 674 5.78 -3.36 12.55
C ALA A 674 5.45 -3.87 13.95
N PHE A 675 6.43 -4.38 14.71
CA PHE A 675 6.21 -4.81 16.10
C PHE A 675 5.91 -3.62 17.02
N ILE A 676 6.47 -2.44 16.75
CA ILE A 676 6.13 -1.20 17.48
C ILE A 676 4.68 -0.77 17.19
N VAL A 677 4.27 -0.78 15.91
CA VAL A 677 2.90 -0.44 15.51
C VAL A 677 1.89 -1.45 16.06
N GLY A 678 2.23 -2.75 16.00
CA GLY A 678 1.41 -3.84 16.53
C GLY A 678 1.21 -3.76 18.05
N ALA A 679 2.29 -3.54 18.82
CA ALA A 679 2.20 -3.41 20.27
C ALA A 679 1.33 -2.23 20.71
N ARG A 680 1.43 -1.09 20.01
CA ARG A 680 0.57 0.07 20.30
C ARG A 680 -0.91 -0.23 20.06
N SER A 681 -1.22 -1.10 19.09
CA SER A 681 -2.58 -1.56 18.82
C SER A 681 -3.09 -2.56 19.88
N ALA A 682 -2.21 -3.35 20.51
CA ALA A 682 -2.55 -4.24 21.63
C ALA A 682 -2.76 -3.49 22.97
N THR A 683 -2.09 -2.35 23.16
CA THR A 683 -2.11 -1.60 24.44
C THR A 683 -3.31 -0.66 24.67
N ASN A 684 -4.34 -0.67 23.83
CA ASN A 684 -5.39 0.36 23.84
C ASN A 684 -6.79 -0.15 24.23
N GLU A 685 -6.87 -1.05 25.20
CA GLU A 685 -8.14 -1.42 25.82
C GLU A 685 -8.53 -0.40 26.91
N ARG A 686 -9.54 0.42 26.62
CA ARG A 686 -10.05 1.46 27.54
C ARG A 686 -10.60 0.92 28.88
N ASN A 687 -10.71 -0.39 29.05
CA ASN A 687 -11.33 -1.07 30.20
C ASN A 687 -10.51 -2.28 30.73
N ARG A 688 -9.18 -2.33 30.51
CA ARG A 688 -8.37 -3.49 30.93
C ARG A 688 -8.34 -3.59 32.46
N LEU A 689 -8.85 -4.70 32.99
CA LEU A 689 -8.89 -4.97 34.43
C LEU A 689 -7.46 -5.09 34.98
N ILE A 690 -7.14 -4.29 35.99
CA ILE A 690 -5.91 -4.44 36.76
C ILE A 690 -6.32 -5.10 38.07
N ALA A 691 -5.78 -6.28 38.35
CA ALA A 691 -5.99 -6.98 39.61
C ALA A 691 -4.67 -7.16 40.35
N SER A 692 -4.78 -7.26 41.67
CA SER A 692 -3.69 -7.62 42.57
C SER A 692 -4.24 -8.70 43.50
N SER A 693 -3.66 -9.89 43.43
CA SER A 693 -4.11 -11.05 44.18
C SER A 693 -2.99 -11.57 45.07
N ILE A 694 -3.34 -11.94 46.31
CA ILE A 694 -2.49 -12.68 47.22
C ILE A 694 -3.12 -14.05 47.43
N GLY A 695 -2.43 -15.12 47.06
CA GLY A 695 -2.83 -16.48 47.38
C GLY A 695 -2.21 -16.95 48.69
N VAL A 696 -2.94 -17.73 49.47
CA VAL A 696 -2.49 -18.26 50.77
C VAL A 696 -2.77 -19.76 50.83
N ALA A 697 -1.76 -20.54 51.23
CA ALA A 697 -1.90 -21.97 51.49
C ALA A 697 -1.34 -22.33 52.88
N LEU A 698 -2.13 -23.06 53.67
CA LEU A 698 -1.82 -23.43 55.05
C LEU A 698 -1.65 -24.95 55.21
N PRO A 699 -0.54 -25.44 55.79
CA PRO A 699 -0.33 -26.86 56.08
C PRO A 699 -1.18 -27.33 57.26
N SER A 700 -1.31 -28.65 57.43
CA SER A 700 -1.98 -29.27 58.58
C SER A 700 -1.12 -29.44 59.82
N ASP A 701 0.20 -29.43 59.66
CA ASP A 701 1.14 -29.38 60.78
C ASP A 701 1.40 -27.92 61.18
N GLU A 702 1.07 -27.55 62.42
CA GLU A 702 1.31 -26.22 62.97
C GLU A 702 2.80 -25.85 63.05
N ASN A 703 3.71 -26.83 62.95
CA ASN A 703 5.15 -26.60 62.93
C ASN A 703 5.70 -26.28 61.53
N GLN A 704 4.85 -26.29 60.50
CA GLN A 704 5.24 -26.02 59.12
C GLN A 704 4.76 -24.64 58.66
N TYR A 705 5.58 -23.96 57.88
CA TYR A 705 5.23 -22.66 57.32
C TYR A 705 4.24 -22.79 56.16
N GLY A 706 3.25 -21.91 56.12
CA GLY A 706 2.40 -21.71 54.95
C GLY A 706 3.10 -20.95 53.83
N TYR A 707 2.47 -20.92 52.66
CA TYR A 707 2.95 -20.19 51.50
C TYR A 707 2.04 -19.03 51.15
N LEU A 708 2.67 -17.94 50.72
CA LEU A 708 2.02 -16.78 50.12
C LEU A 708 2.52 -16.63 48.69
N SER A 709 1.61 -16.32 47.78
CA SER A 709 1.92 -15.94 46.40
C SER A 709 1.34 -14.56 46.11
N GLU A 710 2.01 -13.80 45.26
CA GLU A 710 1.52 -12.51 44.78
C GLU A 710 1.37 -12.57 43.26
N HIS A 711 0.24 -12.08 42.75
CA HIS A 711 -0.03 -12.03 41.32
C HIS A 711 -0.63 -10.68 40.93
N HIS A 712 -0.02 -10.02 39.94
CA HIS A 712 -0.44 -8.70 39.46
C HIS A 712 -0.77 -8.74 37.95
N PRO A 713 -1.90 -9.36 37.56
CA PRO A 713 -2.22 -9.53 36.16
C PRO A 713 -2.82 -8.28 35.51
N TYR A 714 -2.53 -8.15 34.22
CA TYR A 714 -3.12 -7.14 33.34
C TYR A 714 -4.14 -7.80 32.39
N GLY A 715 -5.44 -7.55 32.61
CA GLY A 715 -6.53 -8.06 31.77
C GLY A 715 -7.23 -9.31 32.28
N GLN A 716 -6.86 -9.82 33.47
CA GLN A 716 -7.59 -10.91 34.11
C GLN A 716 -8.77 -10.38 34.93
N THR A 717 -9.86 -11.16 34.99
CA THR A 717 -10.94 -10.91 35.95
C THR A 717 -10.46 -11.12 37.38
N GLU A 718 -11.13 -10.50 38.36
CA GLU A 718 -10.84 -10.69 39.79
C GLU A 718 -10.80 -12.18 40.19
N LYS A 719 -11.74 -12.97 39.66
CA LYS A 719 -11.79 -14.41 39.89
C LYS A 719 -10.57 -15.14 39.32
N GLN A 720 -10.20 -14.89 38.07
CA GLN A 720 -9.03 -15.52 37.43
C GLN A 720 -7.71 -15.16 38.11
N ALA A 721 -7.56 -13.89 38.49
CA ALA A 721 -6.38 -13.42 39.21
C ALA A 721 -6.27 -14.09 40.58
N GLY A 722 -7.39 -14.21 41.29
CA GLY A 722 -7.48 -14.89 42.58
C GLY A 722 -7.18 -16.38 42.51
N GLU A 723 -7.80 -17.10 41.57
CA GLU A 723 -7.57 -18.54 41.36
C GLU A 723 -6.11 -18.83 41.03
N TYR A 724 -5.48 -18.03 40.16
CA TYR A 724 -4.07 -18.21 39.81
C TYR A 724 -3.14 -18.00 41.01
N ALA A 725 -3.38 -16.96 41.80
CA ALA A 725 -2.58 -16.72 43.00
C ALA A 725 -2.77 -17.88 44.00
N GLU A 726 -4.00 -18.30 44.23
CA GLU A 726 -4.30 -19.42 45.14
C GLU A 726 -3.62 -20.72 44.71
N ASP A 727 -3.71 -21.06 43.43
CA ASP A 727 -3.05 -22.23 42.83
C ASP A 727 -1.54 -22.18 43.02
N LEU A 728 -0.92 -21.02 42.76
CA LEU A 728 0.52 -20.84 42.93
C LEU A 728 0.95 -21.07 44.38
N ALA A 729 0.21 -20.54 45.36
CA ALA A 729 0.50 -20.73 46.78
C ALA A 729 0.34 -22.21 47.20
N ALA A 730 -0.74 -22.86 46.74
CA ALA A 730 -1.03 -24.25 47.05
C ALA A 730 0.00 -25.20 46.42
N THR A 731 0.38 -24.95 45.18
CA THR A 731 1.38 -25.72 44.44
C THR A 731 2.75 -25.61 45.11
N MET A 732 3.18 -24.42 45.52
CA MET A 732 4.45 -24.23 46.24
C MET A 732 4.48 -24.98 47.58
N LEU A 733 3.38 -24.95 48.33
CA LEU A 733 3.26 -25.71 49.57
C LEU A 733 3.26 -27.22 49.28
N ALA A 734 2.50 -27.68 48.29
CA ALA A 734 2.40 -29.08 47.90
C ALA A 734 3.76 -29.69 47.51
N SER A 735 4.57 -28.96 46.73
CA SER A 735 5.94 -29.36 46.39
C SER A 735 6.82 -29.51 47.64
N THR A 736 6.69 -28.61 48.60
CA THR A 736 7.47 -28.63 49.85
C THR A 736 7.06 -29.79 50.76
N LEU A 737 5.79 -30.19 50.73
CA LEU A 737 5.24 -31.32 51.47
C LEU A 737 5.43 -32.67 50.79
N GLY A 738 6.08 -32.69 49.61
CA GLY A 738 6.30 -33.87 48.80
C GLY A 738 5.00 -34.53 48.32
N LEU A 739 4.00 -33.72 47.98
CA LEU A 739 2.78 -34.21 47.34
C LEU A 739 3.04 -34.43 45.84
N GLU A 740 2.64 -35.59 45.32
CA GLU A 740 2.63 -35.84 43.88
C GLU A 740 1.42 -35.14 43.26
N PHE A 741 1.66 -34.37 42.20
CA PHE A 741 0.63 -33.74 41.40
C PHE A 741 1.10 -33.56 39.95
N ASP A 742 0.15 -33.47 39.03
CA ASP A 742 0.40 -33.15 37.62
C ASP A 742 0.23 -31.64 37.40
N PRO A 743 1.29 -30.89 37.05
CA PRO A 743 1.21 -29.45 36.81
C PRO A 743 0.34 -29.07 35.59
N ASP A 744 0.04 -30.00 34.68
CA ASP A 744 -0.73 -29.71 33.46
C ASP A 744 -2.25 -29.90 33.63
N THR A 745 -2.72 -30.37 34.79
CA THR A 745 -4.15 -30.54 35.11
C THR A 745 -4.88 -29.22 35.43
N ALA A 746 -6.21 -29.22 35.51
CA ALA A 746 -6.95 -28.01 35.89
C ALA A 746 -6.80 -27.69 37.39
N TRP A 747 -6.83 -26.40 37.77
CA TRP A 747 -6.72 -25.98 39.18
C TRP A 747 -7.75 -26.67 40.08
N ASP A 748 -9.01 -26.75 39.66
CA ASP A 748 -10.09 -27.38 40.44
C ASP A 748 -9.78 -28.86 40.77
N GLU A 749 -9.10 -29.58 39.87
CA GLU A 749 -8.70 -30.96 40.08
C GLU A 749 -7.50 -31.06 41.04
N ARG A 750 -6.49 -30.20 40.87
CA ARG A 750 -5.36 -30.09 41.81
C ARG A 750 -5.82 -29.74 43.22
N GLU A 751 -6.74 -28.78 43.34
CA GLU A 751 -7.28 -28.33 44.62
C GLU A 751 -7.96 -29.49 45.38
N GLN A 752 -8.69 -30.36 44.67
CA GLN A 752 -9.27 -31.56 45.26
C GLN A 752 -8.22 -32.56 45.72
N ILE A 753 -7.17 -32.79 44.93
CA ILE A 753 -6.05 -33.67 45.30
C ILE A 753 -5.36 -33.15 46.57
N TYR A 754 -5.11 -31.84 46.64
CA TYR A 754 -4.52 -31.19 47.80
C TYR A 754 -5.39 -31.30 49.05
N LYS A 755 -6.71 -31.07 48.92
CA LYS A 755 -7.67 -31.24 50.03
C LYS A 755 -7.77 -32.70 50.50
N MET A 756 -7.80 -33.66 49.58
CA MET A 756 -7.85 -35.09 49.91
C MET A 756 -6.57 -35.62 50.55
N SER A 757 -5.42 -34.97 50.29
CA SER A 757 -4.14 -35.36 50.90
C SER A 757 -4.10 -35.21 52.43
N GLY A 758 -4.98 -34.39 53.01
CA GLY A 758 -4.99 -34.06 54.44
C GLY A 758 -3.75 -33.27 54.91
N LYS A 759 -2.82 -32.93 54.02
CA LYS A 759 -1.60 -32.18 54.34
C LYS A 759 -1.76 -30.66 54.21
N ILE A 760 -2.75 -30.19 53.42
CA ILE A 760 -3.10 -28.78 53.26
C ILE A 760 -4.50 -28.58 53.82
N VAL A 761 -4.62 -27.74 54.86
CA VAL A 761 -5.89 -27.53 55.59
C VAL A 761 -6.78 -26.55 54.86
N ARG A 762 -6.17 -25.51 54.29
CA ARG A 762 -6.90 -24.39 53.73
C ARG A 762 -6.08 -23.66 52.68
N THR A 763 -6.74 -23.34 51.58
CA THR A 763 -6.30 -22.38 50.58
C THR A 763 -7.33 -21.26 50.50
N PHE A 764 -6.89 -20.05 50.21
CA PHE A 764 -7.77 -18.93 49.86
C PHE A 764 -6.96 -17.83 49.18
N ASN A 765 -7.64 -16.91 48.49
CA ASN A 765 -7.03 -15.71 47.95
C ASN A 765 -7.66 -14.42 48.51
N ILE A 766 -6.89 -13.34 48.43
CA ILE A 766 -7.35 -11.96 48.62
C ILE A 766 -7.04 -11.22 47.32
N THR A 767 -8.09 -10.87 46.57
CA THR A 767 -7.92 -10.13 45.32
C THR A 767 -8.51 -8.73 45.43
N GLN A 768 -7.80 -7.76 44.86
CA GLN A 768 -8.28 -6.40 44.69
C GLN A 768 -8.15 -6.01 43.23
N SER A 769 -9.27 -5.67 42.61
CA SER A 769 -9.30 -5.14 41.25
C SER A 769 -9.49 -3.62 41.24
N ALA A 770 -9.00 -2.97 40.18
CA ALA A 770 -9.32 -1.60 39.84
C ALA A 770 -10.76 -1.53 39.29
N GLU A 771 -11.75 -1.87 40.11
CA GLU A 771 -13.16 -1.70 39.77
C GLU A 771 -13.51 -0.22 39.58
N GLU A 772 -14.44 0.04 38.65
CA GLU A 772 -15.03 1.36 38.36
C GLU A 772 -15.44 2.05 39.68
N LEU A 773 -15.07 3.33 39.80
CA LEU A 773 -15.27 4.18 40.98
C LEU A 773 -16.68 4.06 41.60
N GLU A 774 -17.69 3.81 40.78
CA GLU A 774 -19.09 3.75 41.18
C GLU A 774 -19.47 2.44 41.88
N ASN A 775 -18.91 1.30 41.48
CA ASN A 775 -19.16 0.00 42.14
C ASN A 775 -18.71 0.04 43.60
N LYS A 776 -17.56 0.66 43.87
CA LYS A 776 -17.07 0.88 45.24
C LYS A 776 -18.01 1.75 46.07
N LEU A 777 -18.63 2.76 45.44
CA LEU A 777 -19.58 3.62 46.14
C LEU A 777 -20.89 2.90 46.44
N TRP A 778 -21.40 2.05 45.54
CA TRP A 778 -22.57 1.21 45.79
C TRP A 778 -22.33 0.13 46.87
N GLN A 779 -21.08 -0.22 47.18
CA GLN A 779 -20.79 -1.13 48.30
C GLN A 779 -20.77 -0.43 49.67
N VAL A 780 -20.54 0.89 49.69
CA VAL A 780 -20.34 1.65 50.94
C VAL A 780 -21.56 2.50 51.30
N HIS A 781 -22.20 3.15 50.32
CA HIS A 781 -23.31 4.08 50.53
C HIS A 781 -24.66 3.42 50.26
N GLU A 782 -25.71 3.83 50.99
CA GLU A 782 -27.05 3.26 50.84
C GLU A 782 -27.71 3.74 49.54
N PHE A 783 -27.49 5.01 49.19
CA PHE A 783 -28.02 5.65 48.00
C PHE A 783 -26.95 6.50 47.29
N VAL A 784 -26.53 6.07 46.10
CA VAL A 784 -25.59 6.80 45.24
C VAL A 784 -26.36 7.41 44.08
N CYS A 785 -26.17 8.70 43.85
CA CYS A 785 -26.92 9.45 42.85
C CYS A 785 -26.01 10.12 41.81
N GLY A 786 -26.29 9.88 40.53
CA GLY A 786 -25.66 10.57 39.41
C GLY A 786 -26.46 11.78 38.96
N ILE A 787 -25.77 12.86 38.60
CA ILE A 787 -26.36 14.13 38.18
C ILE A 787 -25.68 14.62 36.91
N ASP A 788 -26.49 15.01 35.92
CA ASP A 788 -26.03 15.63 34.68
C ASP A 788 -27.04 16.67 34.17
N GLU A 789 -26.56 17.58 33.31
CA GLU A 789 -27.35 18.63 32.70
C GLU A 789 -27.35 18.61 31.16
N VAL A 790 -28.42 19.18 30.59
CA VAL A 790 -28.52 19.43 29.15
C VAL A 790 -28.99 20.84 28.85
N GLY A 791 -28.58 21.34 27.68
CA GLY A 791 -29.06 22.62 27.15
C GLY A 791 -28.20 23.83 27.48
N ARG A 792 -27.00 23.67 28.06
CA ARG A 792 -26.14 24.81 28.38
C ARG A 792 -25.71 25.63 27.17
N GLY A 793 -25.44 24.98 26.03
CA GLY A 793 -24.99 25.65 24.80
C GLY A 793 -26.11 26.19 23.89
N CYS A 794 -27.38 26.09 24.28
CA CYS A 794 -28.50 26.52 23.44
C CYS A 794 -28.75 28.04 23.54
N LEU A 795 -29.21 28.67 22.45
CA LEU A 795 -29.63 30.08 22.43
C LEU A 795 -31.03 30.27 23.04
N ALA A 796 -31.87 29.24 23.00
CA ALA A 796 -33.22 29.26 23.53
C ALA A 796 -33.56 28.00 24.33
N GLY A 797 -34.53 28.12 25.23
CA GLY A 797 -35.01 27.07 26.12
C GLY A 797 -34.28 27.03 27.48
N PRO A 798 -34.82 26.28 28.45
CA PRO A 798 -34.23 26.17 29.77
C PRO A 798 -32.92 25.34 29.75
N VAL A 799 -32.19 25.42 30.86
CA VAL A 799 -31.23 24.37 31.24
C VAL A 799 -31.98 23.36 32.10
N VAL A 800 -31.79 22.08 31.79
CA VAL A 800 -32.47 20.99 32.48
C VAL A 800 -31.41 20.10 33.10
N ALA A 801 -31.52 19.83 34.40
CA ALA A 801 -30.73 18.81 35.08
C ALA A 801 -31.63 17.64 35.47
N ALA A 802 -31.08 16.44 35.48
CA ALA A 802 -31.71 15.28 36.09
C ALA A 802 -30.76 14.67 37.13
N ALA A 803 -31.35 14.00 38.11
CA ALA A 803 -30.62 13.20 39.08
C ALA A 803 -31.27 11.83 39.19
N VAL A 804 -30.46 10.77 39.19
CA VAL A 804 -30.91 9.37 39.20
C VAL A 804 -30.15 8.63 40.28
N CYS A 805 -30.89 7.93 41.15
CA CYS A 805 -30.35 7.29 42.33
C CYS A 805 -30.51 5.76 42.26
N PHE A 806 -29.47 5.05 42.70
CA PHE A 806 -29.45 3.60 42.78
C PHE A 806 -29.09 3.13 44.20
N PRO A 807 -29.61 1.97 44.63
CA PRO A 807 -29.40 1.47 45.99
C PRO A 807 -28.02 0.83 46.18
N LYS A 808 -27.68 0.55 47.43
CA LYS A 808 -26.54 -0.28 47.81
C LYS A 808 -26.56 -1.63 47.10
N PHE A 809 -25.40 -2.12 46.69
CA PHE A 809 -25.22 -3.38 45.97
C PHE A 809 -25.99 -3.46 44.64
N PHE A 810 -26.23 -2.32 43.99
CA PHE A 810 -26.86 -2.31 42.68
C PHE A 810 -25.96 -2.99 41.63
N THR A 811 -26.52 -3.98 40.95
CA THR A 811 -25.88 -4.65 39.80
C THR A 811 -26.59 -4.21 38.53
N ILE A 812 -25.82 -3.77 37.53
CA ILE A 812 -26.36 -3.30 36.26
C ILE A 812 -27.05 -4.45 35.53
N PRO A 813 -28.38 -4.39 35.28
CA PRO A 813 -29.09 -5.42 34.53
C PRO A 813 -28.66 -5.46 33.06
N PRO A 814 -28.78 -6.61 32.36
CA PRO A 814 -28.47 -6.72 30.94
C PRO A 814 -29.17 -5.67 30.06
N ASP A 815 -30.41 -5.34 30.42
CA ASP A 815 -31.24 -4.32 29.76
C ASP A 815 -30.65 -2.90 29.81
N LEU A 816 -29.74 -2.62 30.75
CA LEU A 816 -29.11 -1.32 30.96
C LEU A 816 -27.62 -1.31 30.55
N ILE A 817 -27.07 -2.41 30.03
CA ILE A 817 -25.66 -2.48 29.55
C ILE A 817 -25.41 -1.47 28.42
N GLU A 818 -26.43 -1.13 27.63
CA GLU A 818 -26.30 -0.19 26.51
C GLU A 818 -26.31 1.30 26.92
N ILE A 819 -26.38 1.64 28.21
CA ILE A 819 -26.34 3.03 28.68
C ILE A 819 -24.98 3.67 28.34
N ASN A 820 -25.04 4.82 27.69
CA ASN A 820 -23.87 5.62 27.30
C ASN A 820 -24.29 7.09 27.16
N ASP A 821 -23.34 7.97 26.86
CA ASP A 821 -23.54 9.40 26.58
C ASP A 821 -24.78 9.63 25.70
N SER A 822 -25.72 10.42 26.22
CA SER A 822 -27.01 10.73 25.56
C SER A 822 -26.87 11.34 24.16
N LYS A 823 -25.69 11.86 23.78
CA LYS A 823 -25.42 12.41 22.44
C LYS A 823 -25.01 11.35 21.42
N LYS A 824 -24.58 10.17 21.87
CA LYS A 824 -24.16 9.04 21.01
C LYS A 824 -25.30 8.06 20.73
N LEU A 825 -26.42 8.19 21.43
CA LEU A 825 -27.60 7.33 21.29
C LEU A 825 -28.65 7.97 20.37
N THR A 826 -29.34 7.14 19.58
CA THR A 826 -30.48 7.58 18.76
C THR A 826 -31.67 7.97 19.65
N GLN A 827 -32.56 8.84 19.17
CA GLN A 827 -33.72 9.30 19.94
C GLN A 827 -34.60 8.12 20.43
N GLU A 828 -34.89 7.16 19.55
CA GLU A 828 -35.65 5.96 19.89
C GLU A 828 -34.99 5.13 21.00
N LYS A 829 -33.67 4.90 20.92
CA LYS A 829 -32.92 4.19 21.96
C LYS A 829 -32.96 4.93 23.29
N ARG A 830 -32.83 6.27 23.29
CA ARG A 830 -32.89 7.08 24.52
C ARG A 830 -34.26 7.01 25.18
N THR A 831 -35.34 7.09 24.41
CA THR A 831 -36.71 6.97 24.96
C THR A 831 -36.95 5.58 25.57
N ARG A 832 -36.46 4.52 24.91
CA ARG A 832 -36.51 3.15 25.47
C ARG A 832 -35.73 3.04 26.78
N LEU A 833 -34.49 3.54 26.79
CA LEU A 833 -33.61 3.50 27.96
C LEU A 833 -34.15 4.37 29.11
N GLU A 834 -34.75 5.52 28.83
CA GLU A 834 -35.39 6.37 29.86
C GLU A 834 -36.44 5.58 30.65
N ILE A 835 -37.30 4.82 29.96
CA ILE A 835 -38.33 3.99 30.59
C ILE A 835 -37.68 2.91 31.48
N GLN A 836 -36.62 2.27 31.00
CA GLN A 836 -35.91 1.23 31.75
C GLN A 836 -35.17 1.83 32.97
N ILE A 837 -34.47 2.94 32.81
CA ILE A 837 -33.77 3.65 33.91
C ILE A 837 -34.78 4.01 35.00
N LYS A 838 -35.91 4.63 34.64
CA LYS A 838 -36.96 5.00 35.60
C LYS A 838 -37.57 3.80 36.33
N ARG A 839 -37.55 2.62 35.71
CA ARG A 839 -38.04 1.37 36.31
C ARG A 839 -37.05 0.80 37.34
N PHE A 840 -35.75 0.90 37.08
CA PHE A 840 -34.71 0.31 37.93
C PHE A 840 -34.11 1.28 38.97
N ALA A 841 -34.24 2.59 38.76
CA ALA A 841 -33.81 3.60 39.73
C ALA A 841 -34.72 3.61 40.96
N ILE A 842 -34.12 3.76 42.15
CA ILE A 842 -34.88 3.86 43.41
C ILE A 842 -35.61 5.21 43.50
N ALA A 843 -34.99 6.26 42.94
CA ALA A 843 -35.53 7.59 42.85
C ALA A 843 -34.90 8.33 41.67
N TYR A 844 -35.66 9.23 41.06
CA TYR A 844 -35.14 10.19 40.10
C TYR A 844 -35.89 11.52 40.23
N SER A 845 -35.27 12.59 39.76
CA SER A 845 -35.85 13.93 39.76
C SER A 845 -35.32 14.73 38.57
N ILE A 846 -36.11 15.69 38.12
CA ILE A 846 -35.79 16.55 36.98
C ILE A 846 -36.10 17.99 37.40
N ALA A 847 -35.18 18.91 37.12
CA ALA A 847 -35.36 20.31 37.40
C ALA A 847 -34.96 21.16 36.20
N GLU A 848 -35.79 22.15 35.91
CA GLU A 848 -35.55 23.14 34.87
C GLU A 848 -35.34 24.54 35.47
N ILE A 849 -34.46 25.31 34.81
CA ILE A 849 -34.24 26.72 35.08
C ILE A 849 -34.45 27.49 33.78
N SER A 850 -35.41 28.42 33.79
CA SER A 850 -35.87 29.16 32.62
C SER A 850 -34.80 30.10 32.06
N ALA A 851 -34.92 30.45 30.78
CA ALA A 851 -34.05 31.42 30.12
C ALA A 851 -33.98 32.77 30.86
N SER A 852 -35.11 33.22 31.43
CA SER A 852 -35.19 34.46 32.22
C SER A 852 -34.37 34.44 33.51
N VAL A 853 -34.17 33.27 34.13
CA VAL A 853 -33.30 33.10 35.29
C VAL A 853 -31.86 32.99 34.84
N ILE A 854 -31.58 32.22 33.78
CA ILE A 854 -30.23 32.09 33.18
C ILE A 854 -29.66 33.48 32.84
N ASP A 855 -30.46 34.38 32.27
CA ASP A 855 -30.03 35.73 31.93
C ASP A 855 -29.70 36.60 33.17
N LYS A 856 -30.29 36.31 34.33
CA LYS A 856 -30.05 37.06 35.58
C LYS A 856 -28.79 36.60 36.32
N ILE A 857 -28.56 35.29 36.38
CA ILE A 857 -27.52 34.70 37.23
C ILE A 857 -26.39 34.02 36.46
N ASN A 858 -26.41 34.06 35.12
CA ASN A 858 -25.53 33.34 34.20
C ASN A 858 -25.80 31.83 34.07
N ILE A 859 -25.29 31.21 32.99
CA ILE A 859 -25.53 29.81 32.68
C ILE A 859 -24.89 28.82 33.65
N LEU A 860 -23.73 29.16 34.22
CA LEU A 860 -23.01 28.28 35.13
C LEU A 860 -23.76 28.16 36.45
N GLU A 861 -24.15 29.29 37.04
CA GLU A 861 -24.91 29.31 38.30
C GLU A 861 -26.33 28.75 38.09
N ALA A 862 -26.96 29.01 36.94
CA ALA A 862 -28.24 28.40 36.61
C ALA A 862 -28.15 26.87 36.49
N THR A 863 -27.05 26.33 35.95
CA THR A 863 -26.79 24.88 35.94
C THR A 863 -26.65 24.33 37.36
N PHE A 864 -25.86 24.97 38.22
CA PHE A 864 -25.73 24.54 39.62
C PHE A 864 -27.07 24.63 40.35
N GLN A 865 -27.87 25.67 40.11
CA GLN A 865 -29.21 25.78 40.68
C GLN A 865 -30.12 24.64 40.22
N ALA A 866 -30.08 24.26 38.94
CA ALA A 866 -30.84 23.12 38.42
C ALA A 866 -30.41 21.81 39.09
N MET A 867 -29.11 21.53 39.15
CA MET A 867 -28.55 20.33 39.79
C MET A 867 -28.82 20.24 41.30
N ASN A 868 -28.80 21.36 42.02
CA ASN A 868 -29.15 21.37 43.43
C ASN A 868 -30.65 21.13 43.63
N LYS A 869 -31.48 21.71 42.76
CA LYS A 869 -32.94 21.56 42.81
C LYS A 869 -33.37 20.11 42.55
N THR A 870 -32.69 19.35 41.69
CA THR A 870 -32.98 17.92 41.51
C THR A 870 -32.76 17.14 42.81
N VAL A 871 -31.65 17.38 43.52
CA VAL A 871 -31.39 16.71 44.81
C VAL A 871 -32.45 17.07 45.86
N LEU A 872 -32.86 18.34 45.94
CA LEU A 872 -33.89 18.80 46.88
C LEU A 872 -35.29 18.24 46.58
N MET A 873 -35.59 17.94 45.31
CA MET A 873 -36.89 17.41 44.86
C MET A 873 -36.95 15.88 44.91
N MET A 874 -35.87 15.20 45.27
CA MET A 874 -35.79 13.75 45.26
C MET A 874 -36.65 13.14 46.37
N SER A 875 -37.36 12.05 46.07
CA SER A 875 -38.18 11.32 47.04
C SER A 875 -37.36 10.60 48.11
N VAL A 876 -36.11 10.28 47.79
CA VAL A 876 -35.14 9.65 48.69
C VAL A 876 -33.94 10.58 48.84
N LYS A 877 -33.42 10.72 50.05
CA LYS A 877 -32.22 11.53 50.30
C LYS A 877 -30.98 10.72 49.90
N PRO A 878 -30.17 11.16 48.93
CA PRO A 878 -28.96 10.46 48.55
C PRO A 878 -27.85 10.65 49.61
N ASP A 879 -27.01 9.63 49.76
CA ASP A 879 -25.85 9.67 50.66
C ASP A 879 -24.59 10.19 49.96
N TYR A 880 -24.51 10.03 48.64
CA TYR A 880 -23.36 10.44 47.84
C TYR A 880 -23.77 10.87 46.44
N LEU A 881 -23.19 11.98 45.95
CA LEU A 881 -23.48 12.52 44.62
C LEU A 881 -22.28 12.37 43.67
N LEU A 882 -22.55 11.91 42.46
CA LEU A 882 -21.63 11.88 41.32
C LEU A 882 -22.11 12.89 40.29
N ILE A 883 -21.31 13.90 39.98
CA ILE A 883 -21.75 15.08 39.22
C ILE A 883 -20.89 15.23 37.96
N ASP A 884 -21.52 15.40 36.80
CA ASP A 884 -20.76 15.69 35.58
C ASP A 884 -20.07 17.06 35.64
N GLY A 885 -18.83 17.12 35.17
CA GLY A 885 -18.02 18.33 35.07
C GLY A 885 -16.87 18.40 36.07
N ASN A 886 -16.25 19.58 36.15
CA ASN A 886 -15.06 19.83 36.98
C ASN A 886 -15.34 20.72 38.20
N ARG A 887 -16.56 21.24 38.33
CA ARG A 887 -16.96 22.20 39.37
C ARG A 887 -18.42 21.96 39.70
N PHE A 888 -18.75 22.07 40.99
CA PHE A 888 -20.11 22.06 41.49
C PHE A 888 -20.17 22.87 42.77
N ASN A 889 -21.09 23.84 42.85
CA ASN A 889 -21.35 24.58 44.07
C ASN A 889 -22.58 23.99 44.76
N SER A 890 -22.35 23.20 45.81
CA SER A 890 -23.44 22.52 46.51
C SER A 890 -24.14 23.45 47.48
N SER A 891 -25.46 23.51 47.39
CA SER A 891 -26.36 24.09 48.40
C SER A 891 -26.96 23.02 49.33
N VAL A 892 -26.66 21.75 49.07
CA VAL A 892 -27.13 20.59 49.84
C VAL A 892 -25.99 19.98 50.65
N ASN A 893 -26.29 19.54 51.87
CA ASN A 893 -25.31 18.90 52.76
C ASN A 893 -25.23 17.38 52.47
N VAL A 894 -24.70 17.03 51.30
CA VAL A 894 -24.44 15.65 50.83
C VAL A 894 -23.04 15.62 50.23
N PRO A 895 -22.18 14.65 50.58
CA PRO A 895 -20.85 14.53 49.97
C PRO A 895 -20.97 14.25 48.47
N PHE A 896 -20.08 14.85 47.69
CA PHE A 896 -20.14 14.75 46.23
C PHE A 896 -18.76 14.66 45.60
N LYS A 897 -18.72 14.15 44.37
CA LYS A 897 -17.52 14.14 43.52
C LYS A 897 -17.87 14.57 42.09
N THR A 898 -17.14 15.55 41.59
CA THR A 898 -17.25 16.03 40.21
C THR A 898 -16.34 15.22 39.29
N ILE A 899 -16.85 14.80 38.14
CA ILE A 899 -16.14 13.93 37.19
C ILE A 899 -16.23 14.53 35.79
N ILE A 900 -15.06 14.85 35.21
CA ILE A 900 -15.00 15.39 33.84
C ILE A 900 -15.39 14.30 32.84
N LYS A 901 -16.44 14.56 32.05
CA LYS A 901 -17.07 13.60 31.11
C LYS A 901 -17.61 12.39 31.87
N GLY A 902 -18.30 12.64 32.96
CA GLY A 902 -18.92 11.64 33.82
C GLY A 902 -19.94 10.80 33.06
N ASP A 903 -20.65 11.39 32.11
CA ASP A 903 -21.61 10.73 31.20
C ASP A 903 -21.02 9.56 30.38
N GLN A 904 -19.69 9.50 30.27
CA GLN A 904 -18.95 8.45 29.55
C GLN A 904 -18.17 7.51 30.46
N LYS A 905 -18.17 7.77 31.77
CA LYS A 905 -17.30 7.11 32.75
C LYS A 905 -18.05 6.54 33.95
N VAL A 906 -19.28 7.00 34.17
CA VAL A 906 -20.08 6.70 35.37
C VAL A 906 -21.51 6.44 34.91
N PHE A 907 -22.01 5.27 35.26
CA PHE A 907 -23.32 4.77 34.91
C PHE A 907 -24.44 5.68 35.41
N SER A 908 -24.43 6.11 36.67
CA SER A 908 -25.52 6.96 37.20
C SER A 908 -25.54 8.34 36.55
N ILE A 909 -24.38 8.89 36.17
CA ILE A 909 -24.29 10.17 35.45
C ILE A 909 -24.81 9.97 34.02
N ALA A 910 -24.42 8.90 33.34
CA ALA A 910 -24.93 8.56 32.01
C ALA A 910 -26.46 8.38 32.02
N ALA A 911 -27.00 7.71 33.03
CA ALA A 911 -28.44 7.55 33.23
C ALA A 911 -29.15 8.91 33.42
N ALA A 912 -28.59 9.79 34.25
CA ALA A 912 -29.08 11.16 34.43
C ALA A 912 -29.04 11.97 33.12
N SER A 913 -27.96 11.84 32.33
CA SER A 913 -27.81 12.50 31.03
C SER A 913 -28.94 12.14 30.07
N ILE A 914 -29.35 10.87 30.04
CA ILE A 914 -30.40 10.35 29.17
C ILE A 914 -31.75 10.92 29.59
N ILE A 915 -32.09 10.85 30.89
CA ILE A 915 -33.35 11.40 31.40
C ILE A 915 -33.45 12.90 31.14
N ALA A 916 -32.39 13.66 31.45
CA ALA A 916 -32.37 15.11 31.23
C ALA A 916 -32.56 15.44 29.74
N LYS A 917 -31.91 14.67 28.86
CA LYS A 917 -31.95 14.87 27.41
C LYS A 917 -33.33 14.59 26.81
N VAL A 918 -33.95 13.45 27.16
CA VAL A 918 -35.27 13.09 26.64
C VAL A 918 -36.32 14.10 27.13
N TYR A 919 -36.27 14.47 28.42
CA TYR A 919 -37.17 15.48 28.97
C TYR A 919 -37.05 16.83 28.23
N ARG A 920 -35.81 17.31 28.04
CA ARG A 920 -35.59 18.60 27.39
C ARG A 920 -35.99 18.58 25.91
N ASP A 921 -35.72 17.49 25.18
CA ASP A 921 -36.09 17.40 23.77
C ASP A 921 -37.63 17.44 23.61
N ASN A 922 -38.37 16.71 24.45
CA ASN A 922 -39.84 16.74 24.48
C ASN A 922 -40.37 18.15 24.82
N LEU A 923 -39.70 18.85 25.76
CA LEU A 923 -40.06 20.23 26.11
C LEU A 923 -39.86 21.19 24.93
N MET A 924 -38.75 21.08 24.21
CA MET A 924 -38.48 21.92 23.03
C MET A 924 -39.46 21.63 21.89
N GLU A 925 -39.88 20.38 21.71
CA GLU A 925 -40.93 20.00 20.77
C GLU A 925 -42.28 20.62 21.15
N SER A 926 -42.63 20.62 22.44
CA SER A 926 -43.84 21.31 22.92
C SER A 926 -43.78 22.81 22.63
N TYR A 927 -42.61 23.46 22.78
CA TYR A 927 -42.43 24.87 22.44
C TYR A 927 -42.50 25.15 20.95
N ALA A 928 -42.12 24.20 20.09
CA ALA A 928 -42.24 24.33 18.65
C ALA A 928 -43.69 24.51 18.20
N THR A 929 -44.65 23.90 18.92
CA THR A 929 -46.09 24.09 18.63
C THR A 929 -46.55 25.54 18.87
N LYS A 930 -46.00 26.21 19.89
CA LYS A 930 -46.32 27.61 20.24
C LYS A 930 -45.49 28.62 19.45
N PHE A 931 -44.28 28.25 19.04
CA PHE A 931 -43.30 29.11 18.39
C PHE A 931 -42.71 28.46 17.12
N SER A 932 -43.57 28.18 16.14
CA SER A 932 -43.23 27.40 14.93
C SER A 932 -42.16 28.02 14.03
N ASN A 933 -41.98 29.34 14.08
CA ASN A 933 -41.05 30.05 13.19
C ASN A 933 -39.56 29.81 13.51
N TYR A 934 -39.23 29.23 14.68
CA TYR A 934 -37.85 29.11 15.17
C TYR A 934 -37.24 27.72 15.00
N GLY A 935 -38.02 26.72 14.55
CA GLY A 935 -37.55 25.37 14.25
C GLY A 935 -37.11 24.54 15.46
N PHE A 936 -37.72 24.76 16.64
CA PHE A 936 -37.32 24.12 17.89
C PHE A 936 -37.44 22.59 17.88
N GLU A 937 -38.34 22.04 17.05
CA GLU A 937 -38.53 20.60 16.82
C GLU A 937 -37.31 19.93 16.15
N THR A 938 -36.51 20.70 15.41
CA THR A 938 -35.31 20.19 14.73
C THR A 938 -34.02 20.63 15.41
N ASN A 939 -33.93 21.89 15.84
CA ASN A 939 -32.69 22.44 16.38
C ASN A 939 -32.60 22.40 17.92
N VAL A 940 -33.67 22.02 18.62
CA VAL A 940 -33.75 21.91 20.10
C VAL A 940 -33.17 23.11 20.86
N GLY A 941 -33.27 24.31 20.26
CA GLY A 941 -32.82 25.58 20.83
C GLY A 941 -31.36 25.97 20.49
N TYR A 942 -30.63 25.17 19.72
CA TYR A 942 -29.29 25.55 19.23
C TYR A 942 -29.38 26.67 18.18
N GLY A 943 -28.41 27.58 18.20
CA GLY A 943 -28.35 28.73 17.30
C GLY A 943 -27.88 28.39 15.89
N THR A 944 -28.61 27.54 15.17
CA THR A 944 -28.38 27.22 13.76
C THR A 944 -28.59 28.46 12.88
N LEU A 945 -28.11 28.44 11.64
CA LEU A 945 -28.32 29.55 10.70
C LEU A 945 -29.81 29.88 10.55
N LYS A 946 -30.65 28.86 10.34
CA LYS A 946 -32.11 28.99 10.24
C LYS A 946 -32.73 29.63 11.49
N HIS A 947 -32.25 29.26 12.69
CA HIS A 947 -32.75 29.81 13.94
C HIS A 947 -32.33 31.29 14.13
N ARG A 948 -31.07 31.64 13.80
CA ARG A 948 -30.60 33.04 13.88
C ARG A 948 -31.30 33.94 12.87
N GLU A 949 -31.59 33.45 11.67
CA GLU A 949 -32.39 34.16 10.67
C GLU A 949 -33.84 34.36 11.14
N ALA A 950 -34.43 33.36 11.78
CA ALA A 950 -35.77 33.48 12.38
C ALA A 950 -35.80 34.58 13.46
N ILE A 951 -34.78 34.66 14.31
CA ILE A 951 -34.64 35.73 15.31
C ILE A 951 -34.54 37.11 14.64
N LYS A 952 -33.75 37.25 13.57
CA LYS A 952 -33.64 38.52 12.83
C LYS A 952 -34.96 38.95 12.20
N LYS A 953 -35.76 37.99 11.73
CA LYS A 953 -37.03 38.26 11.03
C LYS A 953 -38.21 38.49 11.97
N TRP A 954 -38.27 37.78 13.11
CA TRP A 954 -39.44 37.73 13.98
C TRP A 954 -39.17 38.20 15.42
N GLY A 955 -37.92 38.56 15.74
CA GLY A 955 -37.51 38.99 17.07
C GLY A 955 -37.19 37.83 18.01
N VAL A 956 -36.87 38.17 19.27
CA VAL A 956 -36.66 37.18 20.34
C VAL A 956 -37.96 36.90 21.09
N THR A 957 -38.09 35.70 21.64
CA THR A 957 -39.23 35.28 22.48
C THR A 957 -38.82 35.14 23.96
N GLU A 958 -39.79 34.86 24.84
CA GLU A 958 -39.56 34.56 26.26
C GLU A 958 -38.61 33.37 26.52
N LEU A 959 -38.46 32.48 25.53
CA LEU A 959 -37.59 31.31 25.62
C LEU A 959 -36.13 31.62 25.26
N HIS A 960 -35.86 32.76 24.64
CA HIS A 960 -34.51 33.12 24.21
C HIS A 960 -33.69 33.68 25.37
N ARG A 961 -32.43 33.25 25.45
CA ARG A 961 -31.45 33.73 26.43
C ARG A 961 -30.80 35.00 25.89
N LYS A 962 -31.26 36.15 26.37
CA LYS A 962 -30.79 37.47 25.90
C LYS A 962 -29.29 37.64 26.11
N SER A 963 -28.75 37.05 27.18
CA SER A 963 -27.32 37.06 27.49
C SER A 963 -26.44 36.32 26.47
N PHE A 964 -27.01 35.45 25.64
CA PHE A 964 -26.28 34.63 24.66
C PHE A 964 -26.37 35.17 23.23
N ILE A 965 -27.24 36.17 23.01
CA ILE A 965 -27.52 36.74 21.70
C ILE A 965 -26.60 37.95 21.52
N HIS A 966 -25.47 37.71 20.87
CA HIS A 966 -24.51 38.74 20.45
C HIS A 966 -24.40 38.68 18.92
N PHE A 967 -25.35 39.29 18.21
CA PHE A 967 -25.32 39.38 16.76
C PHE A 967 -25.58 40.80 16.30
#